data_AF-A0A5N4ACQ7-F1
#
_entry.id   AF-A0A5N4ACQ7-F1
#
_cell.length_a   1.000
_cell.length_b   1.000
_cell.length_c   1.000
_cell.angle_alpha   90.00
_cell.angle_beta   90.00
_cell.angle_gamma   90.00
#
_symmetry.space_group_name_H-M   'P 1'
#
loop_
_entity.id
_entity.type
_entity.pdbx_description
1 polymer ?
#
loop_
_entity_poly.entity_id
_entity_poly.type
_entity_poly.pdbx_seq_one_letter_code
_entity_poly.pdbx_strand_id
1 'polypeptide(L)'
;MGEENCLEQMNLSLEEFLKTRGLSNDEIENMKLENIDEATIQVMDEEVFKKYIPRLGDRIAVKNFCQKKLLPKKNGLIEKLRQKMAARNARSDNKGASSHVLEPKKHRKTTRAIELGFMAFNDTTKQLTQVRLNKGGGTRKVDVDRTSKNTDILEFAKKLFFPNNISKTFGPIENFTISLLDFCKSPVDTDLTVEEMYNETKVNKLRFYLSVVKCKEGGNDLPLVDDSSENEMVFDLCDDFENDIVSNQPPQPSTVAYREDDINQPSTSNISGYLASFIEEDLDLPLHNSPDNFLNTFSATDNIFEVTQTSTAIVENILSSEKLVLHRGQIFQELIEATKNYDLHFNSLQIEVILPNGRPELAEDVGGVFRDVLSEFWTTFYENCTEGTDYKVPIIRHDFGIKEWEAVAKILVGGYRKEKYFPIRIAPVFFKQCFKEIVNKVELVDNFLNYVSESDKNVLSNALNDFQSVDLDDLYSVCTLFKAKWVPSKENIRSLIEQIAEQEILQRSAFIVQCFTQELFSIARSVNLDELYKSLSPSVKNVISCFEKKVNSSDVENQMFAFLLKYIKESDEKTRCALLRFCTGSNLANQKINVDFIESDGFARVPIAHTCNKLLQLPKSYKSFVEFRSEFNALLISGVWVMDII
;
A
#
# COMPACT_ATOMS: atom_id res chain seq x y z
N MET A 1 29.03 -2.64 -2.73
CA MET A 1 29.66 -3.64 -1.83
C MET A 1 28.76 -4.13 -0.68
N GLY A 2 27.61 -3.51 -0.36
CA GLY A 2 26.77 -3.98 0.76
C GLY A 2 25.83 -5.17 0.47
N GLU A 3 25.28 -5.25 -0.74
CA GLU A 3 24.22 -6.23 -1.07
C GLU A 3 24.76 -7.64 -1.36
N GLU A 4 25.89 -7.75 -2.06
CA GLU A 4 26.53 -9.05 -2.33
C GLU A 4 26.92 -9.77 -1.02
N ASN A 5 27.46 -9.03 -0.05
CA ASN A 5 27.87 -9.56 1.25
C ASN A 5 26.65 -10.06 2.09
N CYS A 6 25.47 -9.45 1.91
CA CYS A 6 24.23 -9.93 2.53
C CYS A 6 23.71 -11.24 1.93
N LEU A 7 23.95 -11.47 0.63
CA LEU A 7 23.54 -12.69 -0.06
C LEU A 7 24.50 -13.87 0.21
N GLU A 8 25.80 -13.61 0.36
CA GLU A 8 26.76 -14.63 0.79
C GLU A 8 26.49 -15.08 2.23
N GLN A 9 26.25 -14.15 3.16
CA GLN A 9 25.93 -14.48 4.54
C GLN A 9 24.65 -15.33 4.68
N MET A 10 23.65 -15.17 3.80
CA MET A 10 22.42 -15.97 3.84
C MET A 10 22.61 -17.48 3.61
N ASN A 11 23.76 -17.92 3.07
CA ASN A 11 24.05 -19.33 2.81
C ASN A 11 24.90 -20.00 3.91
N LEU A 12 25.40 -19.25 4.89
CA LEU A 12 26.22 -19.79 5.98
C LEU A 12 25.41 -20.72 6.90
N SER A 13 26.08 -21.66 7.57
CA SER A 13 25.57 -22.33 8.77
C SER A 13 25.60 -21.41 9.99
N LEU A 14 24.84 -21.74 11.04
CA LEU A 14 24.92 -21.02 12.32
C LEU A 14 26.34 -21.02 12.89
N GLU A 15 27.06 -22.14 12.77
CA GLU A 15 28.43 -22.27 13.26
C GLU A 15 29.41 -21.33 12.54
N GLU A 16 29.34 -21.28 11.21
CA GLU A 16 30.18 -20.38 10.41
C GLU A 16 29.85 -18.92 10.73
N PHE A 17 28.56 -18.59 10.87
CA PHE A 17 28.13 -17.26 11.28
C PHE A 17 28.68 -16.88 12.67
N LEU A 18 28.60 -17.77 13.67
CA LEU A 18 29.15 -17.54 15.01
C LEU A 18 30.68 -17.35 14.98
N LYS A 19 31.41 -18.09 14.14
CA LYS A 19 32.85 -17.88 13.94
C LYS A 19 33.16 -16.51 13.33
N THR A 20 32.36 -16.01 12.39
CA THR A 20 32.52 -14.62 11.88
C THR A 20 32.25 -13.54 12.94
N ARG A 21 31.63 -13.88 14.07
CA ARG A 21 31.43 -12.99 15.23
C ARG A 21 32.50 -13.15 16.32
N GLY A 22 33.49 -14.02 16.11
CA GLY A 22 34.65 -14.15 16.98
C GLY A 22 34.44 -15.04 18.21
N LEU A 23 33.42 -15.90 18.24
CA LEU A 23 33.35 -16.99 19.21
C LEU A 23 34.46 -18.01 18.95
N SER A 24 35.06 -18.53 20.01
CA SER A 24 36.02 -19.65 19.93
C SER A 24 35.33 -20.97 19.56
N ASN A 25 36.10 -21.94 19.05
CA ASN A 25 35.54 -23.26 18.74
C ASN A 25 35.01 -23.97 20.00
N ASP A 26 35.68 -23.78 21.14
CA ASP A 26 35.33 -24.43 22.41
C ASP A 26 33.98 -23.90 22.96
N GLU A 27 33.71 -22.60 22.82
CA GLU A 27 32.41 -22.01 23.16
C GLU A 27 31.28 -22.53 22.24
N ILE A 28 31.56 -22.66 20.93
CA ILE A 28 30.61 -23.21 19.95
C ILE A 28 30.35 -24.71 20.21
N GLU A 29 31.36 -25.49 20.60
CA GLU A 29 31.14 -26.88 21.02
C GLU A 29 30.34 -26.97 22.33
N ASN A 30 30.57 -26.08 23.30
CA ASN A 30 29.75 -26.06 24.51
C ASN A 30 28.27 -25.71 24.19
N MET A 31 28.01 -24.77 23.28
CA MET A 31 26.65 -24.49 22.80
C MET A 31 26.00 -25.72 22.13
N LYS A 32 26.76 -26.56 21.40
CA LYS A 32 26.26 -27.81 20.82
C LYS A 32 25.98 -28.87 21.88
N LEU A 33 26.86 -29.04 22.87
CA LEU A 33 26.69 -29.99 23.97
C LEU A 33 25.42 -29.69 24.78
N GLU A 34 25.06 -28.42 24.89
CA GLU A 34 23.83 -27.95 25.54
C GLU A 34 22.61 -27.88 24.58
N ASN A 35 22.73 -28.37 23.33
CA ASN A 35 21.70 -28.37 22.28
C ASN A 35 21.12 -26.99 21.92
N ILE A 36 21.96 -25.96 21.86
CA ILE A 36 21.54 -24.60 21.50
C ILE A 36 21.56 -24.41 19.97
N ASP A 37 20.41 -24.65 19.32
CA ASP A 37 20.22 -24.54 17.86
C ASP A 37 19.52 -23.24 17.39
N GLU A 38 19.35 -23.04 16.07
CA GLU A 38 18.72 -21.84 15.51
C GLU A 38 17.32 -21.53 16.08
N ALA A 39 16.55 -22.56 16.44
CA ALA A 39 15.20 -22.41 16.98
C ALA A 39 15.24 -22.09 18.49
N THR A 40 16.09 -22.79 19.24
CA THR A 40 16.35 -22.57 20.66
C THR A 40 16.86 -21.15 20.90
N ILE A 41 17.74 -20.65 20.03
CA ILE A 41 18.23 -19.26 20.06
C ILE A 41 17.09 -18.24 19.92
N GLN A 42 16.00 -18.51 19.20
CA GLN A 42 14.86 -17.58 19.13
C GLN A 42 14.13 -17.44 20.46
N VAL A 43 14.00 -18.54 21.21
CA VAL A 43 13.19 -18.62 22.44
C VAL A 43 14.02 -18.57 23.73
N MET A 44 15.34 -18.46 23.64
CA MET A 44 16.23 -18.39 24.79
C MET A 44 16.19 -17.03 25.50
N ASP A 45 16.08 -17.09 26.83
CA ASP A 45 16.16 -15.97 27.76
C ASP A 45 17.50 -15.23 27.69
N GLU A 46 17.45 -13.90 27.80
CA GLU A 46 18.62 -13.07 27.52
C GLU A 46 19.75 -13.21 28.56
N GLU A 47 19.44 -13.36 29.85
CA GLU A 47 20.46 -13.59 30.89
C GLU A 47 21.11 -14.99 30.81
N VAL A 48 20.48 -15.94 30.10
CA VAL A 48 21.10 -17.22 29.74
C VAL A 48 21.94 -17.04 28.47
N PHE A 49 21.38 -16.42 27.42
CA PHE A 49 22.05 -16.22 26.13
C PHE A 49 23.33 -15.36 26.25
N LYS A 50 23.35 -14.40 27.17
CA LYS A 50 24.50 -13.55 27.55
C LYS A 50 25.69 -14.33 28.12
N LYS A 51 25.50 -15.56 28.62
CA LYS A 51 26.59 -16.43 29.09
C LYS A 51 27.41 -17.03 27.94
N TYR A 52 26.78 -17.27 26.80
CA TYR A 52 27.44 -17.80 25.59
C TYR A 52 27.86 -16.70 24.61
N ILE A 53 27.09 -15.60 24.54
CA ILE A 53 27.40 -14.44 23.70
C ILE A 53 27.29 -13.16 24.56
N PRO A 54 28.38 -12.72 25.23
CA PRO A 54 28.35 -11.58 26.14
C PRO A 54 28.01 -10.24 25.46
N ARG A 55 28.36 -10.08 24.18
CA ARG A 55 28.12 -8.85 23.40
C ARG A 55 26.69 -8.78 22.87
N LEU A 56 25.98 -7.70 23.22
CA LEU A 56 24.58 -7.48 22.85
C LEU A 56 24.36 -7.41 21.32
N GLY A 57 25.23 -6.69 20.59
CA GLY A 57 25.11 -6.57 19.14
C GLY A 57 25.21 -7.92 18.40
N ASP A 58 26.08 -8.81 18.88
CA ASP A 58 26.23 -10.15 18.31
C ASP A 58 25.04 -11.06 18.66
N ARG A 59 24.47 -10.97 19.87
CA ARG A 59 23.20 -11.65 20.22
C ARG A 59 22.06 -11.26 19.27
N ILE A 60 21.90 -9.97 18.99
CA ILE A 60 20.85 -9.46 18.09
C ILE A 60 21.11 -9.91 16.64
N ALA A 61 22.36 -9.87 16.17
CA ALA A 61 22.73 -10.34 14.84
C ALA A 61 22.44 -11.84 14.66
N VAL A 62 22.77 -12.67 15.66
CA VAL A 62 22.52 -14.12 15.66
C VAL A 62 21.02 -14.44 15.73
N LYS A 63 20.23 -13.75 16.56
CA LYS A 63 18.76 -13.90 16.57
C LYS A 63 18.14 -13.54 15.20
N ASN A 64 18.53 -12.43 14.60
CA ASN A 64 18.03 -11.99 13.28
C ASN A 64 18.44 -12.94 12.13
N PHE A 65 19.66 -13.51 12.19
CA PHE A 65 20.13 -14.50 11.23
C PHE A 65 19.26 -15.77 11.26
N CYS A 66 19.00 -16.31 12.45
CA CYS A 66 18.15 -17.49 12.64
C CYS A 66 16.70 -17.21 12.17
N GLN A 67 16.13 -16.05 12.52
CA GLN A 67 14.77 -15.67 12.11
C GLN A 67 14.60 -15.61 10.58
N LYS A 68 15.59 -15.05 9.86
CA LYS A 68 15.55 -14.97 8.39
C LYS A 68 15.67 -16.34 7.71
N LYS A 69 16.36 -17.31 8.31
CA LYS A 69 16.38 -18.71 7.82
C LYS A 69 15.04 -19.44 8.00
N LEU A 70 14.22 -19.00 8.95
CA LEU A 70 12.92 -19.61 9.27
C LEU A 70 11.75 -19.09 8.38
N LEU A 71 11.98 -18.12 7.50
CA LEU A 71 10.95 -17.53 6.62
C LEU A 71 10.93 -18.17 5.19
N PRO A 72 9.74 -18.53 4.64
CA PRO A 72 9.64 -19.17 3.32
C PRO A 72 9.56 -18.18 2.14
N LYS A 73 10.50 -18.30 1.18
CA LYS A 73 10.53 -17.54 -0.09
C LYS A 73 9.45 -18.02 -1.09
N LYS A 74 8.80 -17.12 -1.86
CA LYS A 74 7.79 -17.44 -2.88
C LYS A 74 8.02 -16.73 -4.23
N ASN A 75 8.01 -17.48 -5.33
CA ASN A 75 7.80 -16.98 -6.69
C ASN A 75 6.83 -17.92 -7.43
N GLY A 76 6.07 -17.39 -8.40
CA GLY A 76 5.17 -18.15 -9.27
C GLY A 76 5.86 -19.15 -10.22
N LEU A 77 5.07 -20.09 -10.73
CA LEU A 77 5.56 -21.32 -11.37
C LEU A 77 5.70 -21.19 -12.89
N ILE A 78 4.65 -20.70 -13.54
CA ILE A 78 4.53 -20.59 -15.01
C ILE A 78 5.49 -19.54 -15.57
N GLU A 79 5.76 -18.49 -14.81
CA GLU A 79 6.63 -17.38 -15.21
C GLU A 79 8.12 -17.78 -15.22
N LYS A 80 8.57 -18.54 -14.22
CA LYS A 80 9.88 -19.22 -14.23
C LYS A 80 10.03 -20.21 -15.39
N LEU A 81 8.92 -20.72 -15.92
CA LEU A 81 8.87 -21.67 -17.03
C LEU A 81 9.00 -20.96 -18.38
N ARG A 82 8.22 -19.89 -18.62
CA ARG A 82 8.31 -19.05 -19.83
C ARG A 82 9.71 -18.46 -20.02
N GLN A 83 10.31 -17.89 -18.97
CA GLN A 83 11.67 -17.33 -19.04
C GLN A 83 12.75 -18.37 -19.35
N LYS A 84 12.61 -19.62 -18.85
CA LYS A 84 13.60 -20.68 -19.10
C LYS A 84 13.48 -21.37 -20.46
N MET A 85 12.29 -21.47 -21.03
CA MET A 85 12.13 -22.03 -22.38
C MET A 85 12.77 -21.11 -23.44
N ALA A 86 12.57 -19.79 -23.33
CA ALA A 86 13.23 -18.81 -24.19
C ALA A 86 14.77 -18.89 -24.11
N ALA A 87 15.33 -19.00 -22.90
CA ALA A 87 16.78 -19.10 -22.70
C ALA A 87 17.40 -20.44 -23.16
N ARG A 88 16.61 -21.53 -23.27
CA ARG A 88 17.11 -22.86 -23.66
C ARG A 88 17.26 -23.02 -25.18
N ASN A 89 16.40 -22.38 -25.96
CA ASN A 89 16.51 -22.38 -27.43
C ASN A 89 17.74 -21.61 -27.94
N ALA A 90 18.39 -20.79 -27.10
CA ALA A 90 19.59 -20.03 -27.43
C ALA A 90 20.92 -20.73 -27.11
N ARG A 91 20.93 -21.99 -26.66
CA ARG A 91 22.15 -22.69 -26.16
C ARG A 91 22.30 -24.15 -26.59
N SER A 92 21.73 -24.58 -27.73
CA SER A 92 21.93 -25.94 -28.24
C SER A 92 23.25 -26.19 -28.98
N ASP A 93 23.94 -25.12 -29.42
CA ASP A 93 25.03 -25.23 -30.38
C ASP A 93 26.41 -25.11 -29.73
N ASN A 94 26.79 -26.14 -28.94
CA ASN A 94 28.08 -26.86 -29.05
C ASN A 94 28.27 -27.89 -27.92
N LYS A 95 28.92 -29.02 -28.25
CA LYS A 95 29.21 -30.16 -27.34
C LYS A 95 30.72 -30.32 -27.08
N GLY A 96 31.09 -30.90 -25.94
CA GLY A 96 32.44 -31.42 -25.68
C GLY A 96 32.56 -32.20 -24.36
N ALA A 97 33.14 -33.42 -24.41
CA ALA A 97 33.28 -34.44 -23.35
C ALA A 97 34.11 -34.00 -22.09
N SER A 98 34.32 -34.77 -21.00
CA SER A 98 34.28 -36.24 -20.76
C SER A 98 34.26 -36.63 -19.25
N SER A 99 33.76 -37.83 -18.90
CA SER A 99 34.12 -38.73 -17.74
C SER A 99 34.16 -38.19 -16.28
N HIS A 100 33.85 -38.93 -15.19
CA HIS A 100 33.98 -40.37 -14.89
C HIS A 100 33.12 -40.81 -13.65
N VAL A 101 33.01 -42.14 -13.41
CA VAL A 101 32.41 -42.87 -12.25
C VAL A 101 30.87 -42.81 -12.04
N LEU A 102 30.29 -44.00 -11.82
CA LEU A 102 28.90 -44.24 -11.40
C LEU A 102 28.88 -45.09 -10.12
N GLU A 103 28.00 -44.74 -9.17
CA GLU A 103 27.56 -45.61 -8.07
C GLU A 103 26.03 -45.84 -8.11
N PRO A 104 25.51 -46.94 -7.53
CA PRO A 104 24.22 -47.50 -7.93
C PRO A 104 23.01 -46.69 -7.43
N LYS A 105 22.12 -46.33 -8.37
CA LYS A 105 20.88 -45.60 -8.09
C LYS A 105 19.86 -46.49 -7.35
N LYS A 106 19.56 -46.15 -6.10
CA LYS A 106 18.39 -46.67 -5.36
C LYS A 106 17.12 -46.48 -6.20
N HIS A 107 16.30 -47.53 -6.34
CA HIS A 107 15.05 -47.47 -7.12
C HIS A 107 14.15 -46.31 -6.64
N ARG A 108 13.88 -45.34 -7.53
CA ARG A 108 12.90 -44.27 -7.30
C ARG A 108 11.49 -44.89 -7.30
N LYS A 109 10.73 -44.74 -6.21
CA LYS A 109 9.29 -45.11 -6.12
C LYS A 109 8.54 -44.63 -7.36
N THR A 110 7.73 -45.45 -8.03
CA THR A 110 7.07 -45.07 -9.31
C THR A 110 6.06 -43.93 -9.19
N THR A 111 5.48 -43.70 -8.01
CA THR A 111 4.45 -42.68 -7.79
C THR A 111 4.96 -41.38 -7.13
N ARG A 112 4.10 -40.36 -7.12
CA ARG A 112 4.28 -39.04 -6.51
C ARG A 112 2.97 -38.55 -5.87
N ALA A 113 3.04 -38.07 -4.63
CA ALA A 113 1.93 -37.39 -3.99
C ALA A 113 1.64 -36.04 -4.67
N ILE A 114 0.37 -35.72 -4.91
CA ILE A 114 -0.13 -34.41 -5.32
C ILE A 114 -1.31 -34.01 -4.44
N GLU A 115 -1.70 -32.73 -4.45
CA GLU A 115 -2.90 -32.24 -3.78
C GLU A 115 -4.00 -31.87 -4.79
N LEU A 116 -5.18 -32.48 -4.68
CA LEU A 116 -6.34 -32.20 -5.52
C LEU A 116 -7.45 -31.54 -4.69
N GLY A 117 -7.93 -30.37 -5.11
CA GLY A 117 -9.15 -29.75 -4.57
C GLY A 117 -10.28 -29.70 -5.60
N PHE A 118 -11.45 -29.22 -5.17
CA PHE A 118 -12.63 -29.07 -6.00
C PHE A 118 -13.17 -27.63 -5.91
N MET A 119 -13.46 -27.04 -7.06
CA MET A 119 -14.05 -25.70 -7.21
C MET A 119 -15.30 -25.78 -8.08
N ALA A 120 -16.33 -25.03 -7.69
CA ALA A 120 -17.56 -24.89 -8.47
C ALA A 120 -17.79 -23.41 -8.76
N PHE A 121 -18.22 -23.12 -9.99
CA PHE A 121 -18.65 -21.78 -10.36
C PHE A 121 -19.95 -21.44 -9.63
N ASN A 122 -19.99 -20.25 -9.04
CA ASN A 122 -21.14 -19.74 -8.31
C ASN A 122 -21.81 -18.66 -9.15
N ASP A 123 -23.04 -18.92 -9.60
CA ASP A 123 -23.78 -18.02 -10.48
C ASP A 123 -24.20 -16.69 -9.83
N THR A 124 -24.27 -16.64 -8.50
CA THR A 124 -24.55 -15.41 -7.74
C THR A 124 -23.30 -14.53 -7.64
N THR A 125 -22.13 -15.11 -7.34
CA THR A 125 -20.88 -14.34 -7.15
C THR A 125 -20.03 -14.23 -8.42
N LYS A 126 -20.44 -14.89 -9.51
CA LYS A 126 -19.73 -15.00 -10.81
C LYS A 126 -18.25 -15.41 -10.67
N GLN A 127 -17.94 -16.27 -9.69
CA GLN A 127 -16.58 -16.71 -9.39
C GLN A 127 -16.48 -18.21 -9.09
N LEU A 128 -15.31 -18.79 -9.34
CA LEU A 128 -14.95 -20.14 -8.91
C LEU A 128 -14.66 -20.17 -7.41
N THR A 129 -15.53 -20.83 -6.66
CA THR A 129 -15.43 -20.98 -5.20
C THR A 129 -14.99 -22.39 -4.83
N GLN A 130 -14.13 -22.53 -3.81
CA GLN A 130 -13.68 -23.84 -3.35
C GLN A 130 -14.81 -24.56 -2.61
N VAL A 131 -15.18 -25.74 -3.10
CA VAL A 131 -16.19 -26.59 -2.47
C VAL A 131 -15.62 -27.14 -1.16
N ARG A 132 -16.32 -26.92 -0.04
CA ARG A 132 -15.90 -27.38 1.29
C ARG A 132 -16.04 -28.89 1.43
N LEU A 133 -15.27 -29.48 2.37
CA LEU A 133 -15.21 -30.92 2.64
C LEU A 133 -16.59 -31.55 2.90
N ASN A 134 -17.44 -30.87 3.66
CA ASN A 134 -18.80 -31.31 3.99
C ASN A 134 -19.74 -31.38 2.77
N LYS A 135 -19.49 -30.56 1.73
CA LYS A 135 -20.21 -30.56 0.44
C LYS A 135 -19.54 -31.47 -0.61
N GLY A 136 -18.83 -32.51 -0.18
CA GLY A 136 -18.14 -33.47 -1.06
C GLY A 136 -16.80 -32.98 -1.65
N GLY A 137 -16.42 -31.72 -1.45
CA GLY A 137 -15.16 -31.16 -1.92
C GLY A 137 -14.01 -31.28 -0.91
N GLY A 138 -13.31 -30.17 -0.68
CA GLY A 138 -12.10 -30.08 0.13
C GLY A 138 -10.87 -30.65 -0.59
N THR A 139 -9.67 -30.24 -0.17
CA THR A 139 -8.41 -30.75 -0.74
C THR A 139 -8.10 -32.17 -0.22
N ARG A 140 -7.61 -33.06 -1.07
CA ARG A 140 -7.07 -34.39 -0.74
C ARG A 140 -5.63 -34.51 -1.19
N LYS A 141 -4.83 -35.32 -0.48
CA LYS A 141 -3.51 -35.78 -0.93
C LYS A 141 -3.70 -37.15 -1.58
N VAL A 142 -3.15 -37.33 -2.77
CA VAL A 142 -3.29 -38.57 -3.55
C VAL A 142 -1.96 -38.89 -4.23
N ASP A 143 -1.57 -40.16 -4.27
CA ASP A 143 -0.39 -40.60 -5.02
C ASP A 143 -0.79 -40.96 -6.45
N VAL A 144 -0.17 -40.32 -7.44
CA VAL A 144 -0.37 -40.56 -8.88
C VAL A 144 0.92 -41.11 -9.49
N ASP A 145 0.86 -41.68 -10.70
CA ASP A 145 2.09 -42.08 -11.39
C ASP A 145 2.91 -40.84 -11.79
N ARG A 146 4.22 -41.01 -11.82
CA ARG A 146 5.16 -40.00 -12.32
C ARG A 146 4.97 -39.66 -13.77
N THR A 147 4.57 -40.63 -14.59
CA THR A 147 4.31 -40.42 -16.02
C THR A 147 2.89 -39.92 -16.28
N SER A 148 2.03 -39.81 -15.26
CA SER A 148 0.69 -39.26 -15.44
C SER A 148 0.76 -37.84 -15.99
N LYS A 149 -0.06 -37.56 -17.00
CA LYS A 149 -0.25 -36.23 -17.59
C LYS A 149 -1.47 -35.53 -16.99
N ASN A 150 -1.66 -34.28 -17.39
CA ASN A 150 -2.84 -33.46 -17.07
C ASN A 150 -4.18 -34.21 -17.32
N THR A 151 -4.30 -34.92 -18.44
CA THR A 151 -5.46 -35.75 -18.79
C THR A 151 -5.80 -36.79 -17.71
N ASP A 152 -4.76 -37.47 -17.20
CA ASP A 152 -4.91 -38.57 -16.26
C ASP A 152 -5.25 -38.03 -14.86
N ILE A 153 -4.64 -36.89 -14.49
CA ILE A 153 -4.96 -36.15 -13.26
C ILE A 153 -6.42 -35.67 -13.30
N LEU A 154 -6.88 -35.16 -14.45
CA LEU A 154 -8.25 -34.72 -14.65
C LEU A 154 -9.24 -35.89 -14.54
N GLU A 155 -8.97 -37.04 -15.16
CA GLU A 155 -9.81 -38.23 -15.05
C GLU A 155 -9.84 -38.78 -13.60
N PHE A 156 -8.69 -38.80 -12.93
CA PHE A 156 -8.59 -39.19 -11.53
C PHE A 156 -9.37 -38.23 -10.60
N ALA A 157 -9.28 -36.93 -10.85
CA ALA A 157 -10.03 -35.91 -10.12
C ALA A 157 -11.55 -36.03 -10.34
N LYS A 158 -12.00 -36.33 -11.58
CA LYS A 158 -13.41 -36.64 -11.87
C LYS A 158 -13.88 -37.84 -11.03
N LYS A 159 -13.15 -38.96 -11.05
CA LYS A 159 -13.47 -40.15 -10.23
C LYS A 159 -13.48 -39.87 -8.72
N LEU A 160 -12.63 -38.95 -8.24
CA LEU A 160 -12.52 -38.59 -6.83
C LEU A 160 -13.68 -37.71 -6.32
N PHE A 161 -14.17 -36.75 -7.13
CA PHE A 161 -15.20 -35.79 -6.73
C PHE A 161 -16.61 -36.09 -7.29
N PHE A 162 -16.70 -36.95 -8.31
CA PHE A 162 -17.92 -37.46 -8.93
C PHE A 162 -17.86 -39.00 -9.03
N PRO A 163 -17.81 -39.73 -7.89
CA PRO A 163 -17.89 -41.20 -7.91
C PRO A 163 -19.19 -41.64 -8.60
N ASN A 164 -19.10 -42.67 -9.45
CA ASN A 164 -20.20 -43.12 -10.32
C ASN A 164 -20.82 -41.99 -11.17
N ASN A 165 -20.00 -41.02 -11.62
CA ASN A 165 -20.42 -39.85 -12.39
C ASN A 165 -21.40 -38.89 -11.67
N ILE A 166 -21.55 -38.98 -10.34
CA ILE A 166 -22.46 -38.14 -9.55
C ILE A 166 -21.69 -37.49 -8.39
N SER A 167 -21.77 -36.16 -8.27
CA SER A 167 -21.28 -35.45 -7.09
C SER A 167 -22.35 -35.41 -6.00
N LYS A 168 -21.95 -35.67 -4.75
CA LYS A 168 -22.80 -35.68 -3.55
C LYS A 168 -23.66 -34.41 -3.37
N THR A 169 -23.22 -33.26 -3.91
CA THR A 169 -23.91 -31.98 -3.72
C THR A 169 -24.27 -31.27 -5.03
N PHE A 170 -23.68 -31.68 -6.16
CA PHE A 170 -23.86 -30.99 -7.45
C PHE A 170 -24.57 -31.84 -8.51
N GLY A 171 -24.84 -33.13 -8.26
CA GLY A 171 -25.56 -34.01 -9.18
C GLY A 171 -24.68 -34.61 -10.28
N PRO A 172 -25.27 -35.02 -11.42
CA PRO A 172 -24.56 -35.70 -12.51
C PRO A 172 -23.44 -34.85 -13.12
N ILE A 173 -22.33 -35.49 -13.46
CA ILE A 173 -21.14 -34.86 -14.05
C ILE A 173 -21.42 -34.25 -15.44
N GLU A 174 -22.39 -34.81 -16.17
CA GLU A 174 -22.81 -34.41 -17.51
C GLU A 174 -23.43 -33.01 -17.56
N ASN A 175 -23.93 -32.52 -16.42
CA ASN A 175 -24.50 -31.18 -16.29
C ASN A 175 -23.42 -30.08 -16.21
N PHE A 176 -22.13 -30.41 -16.36
CA PHE A 176 -21.02 -29.48 -16.14
C PHE A 176 -19.90 -29.58 -17.19
N THR A 177 -19.43 -28.43 -17.65
CA THR A 177 -18.12 -28.28 -18.29
C THR A 177 -17.03 -28.36 -17.24
N ILE A 178 -15.98 -29.14 -17.49
CA ILE A 178 -14.95 -29.49 -16.50
C ILE A 178 -13.55 -29.18 -17.01
N SER A 179 -12.76 -28.52 -16.18
CA SER A 179 -11.34 -28.22 -16.44
C SER A 179 -10.47 -28.49 -15.20
N LEU A 180 -9.15 -28.56 -15.40
CA LEU A 180 -8.16 -28.63 -14.32
C LEU A 180 -7.42 -27.29 -14.20
N LEU A 181 -7.29 -26.79 -12.98
CA LEU A 181 -6.59 -25.55 -12.66
C LEU A 181 -5.37 -25.83 -11.78
N ASP A 182 -4.36 -24.96 -11.85
CA ASP A 182 -3.20 -24.99 -10.96
C ASP A 182 -3.47 -24.28 -9.61
N PHE A 183 -2.43 -24.13 -8.78
CA PHE A 183 -2.54 -23.45 -7.48
C PHE A 183 -2.88 -21.95 -7.58
N CYS A 184 -2.59 -21.30 -8.72
CA CYS A 184 -2.97 -19.92 -9.06
C CYS A 184 -4.39 -19.81 -9.64
N LYS A 185 -5.09 -20.94 -9.81
CA LYS A 185 -6.39 -21.06 -10.51
C LYS A 185 -6.31 -20.81 -12.02
N SER A 186 -5.13 -20.91 -12.63
CA SER A 186 -4.96 -20.84 -14.08
C SER A 186 -5.25 -22.21 -14.71
N PRO A 187 -5.88 -22.29 -15.90
CA PRO A 187 -6.06 -23.55 -16.62
C PRO A 187 -4.73 -24.26 -16.87
N VAL A 188 -4.68 -25.56 -16.58
CA VAL A 188 -3.56 -26.41 -16.96
C VAL A 188 -3.81 -26.88 -18.39
N ASP A 189 -2.99 -26.41 -19.32
CA ASP A 189 -3.02 -26.82 -20.74
C ASP A 189 -1.59 -27.21 -21.17
N THR A 190 -1.08 -28.27 -20.52
CA THR A 190 0.27 -28.78 -20.77
C THR A 190 0.28 -30.29 -20.89
N ASP A 191 1.11 -30.78 -21.82
CA ASP A 191 1.32 -32.19 -22.12
C ASP A 191 2.41 -32.85 -21.23
N LEU A 192 2.83 -32.15 -20.18
CA LEU A 192 3.92 -32.56 -19.28
C LEU A 192 3.46 -33.65 -18.31
N THR A 193 4.39 -34.51 -17.93
CA THR A 193 4.17 -35.51 -16.88
C THR A 193 4.32 -34.93 -15.47
N VAL A 194 3.71 -35.55 -14.46
CA VAL A 194 3.85 -35.16 -13.03
C VAL A 194 5.31 -35.07 -12.59
N GLU A 195 6.17 -35.97 -13.05
CA GLU A 195 7.59 -35.96 -12.72
C GLU A 195 8.36 -34.84 -13.44
N GLU A 196 8.02 -34.50 -14.68
CA GLU A 196 8.56 -33.30 -15.35
C GLU A 196 8.09 -32.03 -14.64
N MET A 197 6.79 -31.92 -14.33
CA MET A 197 6.26 -30.83 -13.52
C MET A 197 7.05 -30.71 -12.20
N TYR A 198 7.21 -31.77 -11.41
CA TYR A 198 8.03 -31.70 -10.18
C TYR A 198 9.49 -31.30 -10.45
N ASN A 199 10.09 -31.77 -11.54
CA ASN A 199 11.49 -31.48 -11.87
C ASN A 199 11.72 -30.06 -12.39
N GLU A 200 10.77 -29.43 -13.06
CA GLU A 200 10.88 -28.06 -13.56
C GLU A 200 10.51 -27.04 -12.48
N THR A 201 9.44 -27.32 -11.75
CA THR A 201 8.82 -26.41 -10.79
C THR A 201 9.55 -26.37 -9.45
N LYS A 202 10.23 -27.47 -9.07
CA LYS A 202 10.96 -27.67 -7.80
C LYS A 202 10.11 -27.45 -6.53
N VAL A 203 8.78 -27.44 -6.63
CA VAL A 203 7.92 -27.37 -5.44
C VAL A 203 7.83 -28.72 -4.75
N ASN A 204 7.74 -28.70 -3.42
CA ASN A 204 7.63 -29.93 -2.63
C ASN A 204 6.28 -30.65 -2.82
N LYS A 205 5.25 -29.92 -3.29
CA LYS A 205 3.93 -30.45 -3.65
C LYS A 205 3.33 -29.67 -4.82
N LEU A 206 2.89 -30.36 -5.86
CA LEU A 206 1.97 -29.82 -6.86
C LEU A 206 0.55 -29.84 -6.29
N ARG A 207 -0.20 -28.75 -6.51
CA ARG A 207 -1.61 -28.65 -6.16
C ARG A 207 -2.42 -28.24 -7.38
N PHE A 208 -3.51 -28.98 -7.62
CA PHE A 208 -4.46 -28.72 -8.68
C PHE A 208 -5.89 -28.61 -8.12
N TYR A 209 -6.79 -28.01 -8.89
CA TYR A 209 -8.22 -27.97 -8.59
C TYR A 209 -9.02 -28.47 -9.79
N LEU A 210 -9.95 -29.39 -9.56
CA LEU A 210 -11.02 -29.67 -10.52
C LEU A 210 -12.00 -28.49 -10.48
N SER A 211 -12.25 -27.83 -11.61
CA SER A 211 -13.29 -26.80 -11.72
C SER A 211 -14.46 -27.28 -12.55
N VAL A 212 -15.68 -26.98 -12.07
CA VAL A 212 -16.94 -27.25 -12.78
C VAL A 212 -17.75 -25.98 -13.01
N VAL A 213 -18.34 -25.86 -14.19
CA VAL A 213 -19.23 -24.77 -14.62
C VAL A 213 -20.49 -25.41 -15.20
N LYS A 214 -21.69 -25.00 -14.77
CA LYS A 214 -22.93 -25.64 -15.20
C LYS A 214 -23.15 -25.44 -16.71
N CYS A 215 -23.49 -26.51 -17.42
CA CYS A 215 -23.94 -26.43 -18.81
C CYS A 215 -25.26 -25.65 -18.87
N LYS A 216 -25.39 -24.73 -19.84
CA LYS A 216 -26.69 -24.13 -20.17
C LYS A 216 -27.54 -25.20 -20.86
N GLU A 217 -28.81 -25.30 -20.50
CA GLU A 217 -29.77 -26.18 -21.18
C GLU A 217 -30.16 -25.51 -22.52
N GLY A 218 -29.62 -26.01 -23.63
CA GLY A 218 -29.81 -25.46 -24.98
C GLY A 218 -28.51 -25.47 -25.78
N GLY A 219 -28.46 -26.25 -26.87
CA GLY A 219 -27.21 -26.60 -27.55
C GLY A 219 -26.64 -25.55 -28.52
N ASN A 220 -25.32 -25.68 -28.75
CA ASN A 220 -24.54 -25.27 -29.93
C ASN A 220 -24.96 -23.99 -30.69
N ASP A 221 -24.31 -22.86 -30.37
CA ASP A 221 -23.36 -22.18 -31.27
C ASP A 221 -22.77 -20.93 -30.59
N LEU A 222 -21.72 -20.35 -31.18
CA LEU A 222 -21.20 -19.02 -30.82
C LEU A 222 -22.00 -17.93 -31.55
N PRO A 223 -22.64 -17.01 -30.82
CA PRO A 223 -22.60 -15.58 -31.19
C PRO A 223 -22.12 -14.73 -29.98
N LEU A 224 -21.31 -13.68 -30.15
CA LEU A 224 -21.53 -12.41 -30.86
C LEU A 224 -22.57 -11.48 -30.20
N VAL A 225 -22.22 -10.19 -30.24
CA VAL A 225 -22.90 -9.05 -29.62
C VAL A 225 -24.25 -8.78 -30.31
N ASP A 226 -25.32 -8.57 -29.54
CA ASP A 226 -26.23 -7.45 -29.79
C ASP A 226 -26.97 -7.00 -28.51
N ASP A 227 -27.58 -5.82 -28.61
CA ASP A 227 -28.19 -4.99 -27.57
C ASP A 227 -29.69 -5.33 -27.30
N SER A 228 -30.37 -4.52 -26.49
CA SER A 228 -31.82 -4.38 -26.24
C SER A 228 -32.49 -5.09 -25.03
N SER A 229 -32.68 -4.27 -23.99
CA SER A 229 -33.94 -3.97 -23.26
C SER A 229 -34.83 -5.04 -22.59
N GLU A 230 -35.19 -4.69 -21.34
CA GLU A 230 -36.49 -4.86 -20.64
C GLU A 230 -36.81 -6.09 -19.74
N ASN A 231 -37.01 -5.75 -18.46
CA ASN A 231 -37.88 -6.30 -17.39
C ASN A 231 -38.64 -7.62 -17.58
N GLU A 232 -38.59 -8.48 -16.56
CA GLU A 232 -39.74 -8.68 -15.65
C GLU A 232 -39.37 -9.38 -14.33
N MET A 233 -40.13 -9.10 -13.26
CA MET A 233 -40.05 -9.79 -11.96
C MET A 233 -41.07 -10.91 -11.90
N VAL A 234 -40.70 -12.11 -11.40
CA VAL A 234 -41.66 -12.98 -10.71
C VAL A 234 -41.00 -13.63 -9.48
N PHE A 235 -41.75 -13.62 -8.38
CA PHE A 235 -41.51 -14.33 -7.13
C PHE A 235 -41.45 -15.86 -7.33
N ASP A 236 -40.76 -16.57 -6.43
CA ASP A 236 -41.49 -17.62 -5.70
C ASP A 236 -40.92 -17.79 -4.29
N LEU A 237 -41.81 -17.73 -3.31
CA LEU A 237 -41.56 -18.11 -1.92
C LEU A 237 -41.92 -19.59 -1.73
N CYS A 238 -41.74 -20.03 -0.49
CA CYS A 238 -42.35 -21.17 0.20
C CYS A 238 -41.38 -22.31 0.54
N ASP A 239 -41.46 -22.91 1.72
CA ASP A 239 -41.78 -22.37 3.06
C ASP A 239 -41.32 -23.43 4.10
N ASP A 240 -41.61 -23.21 5.37
CA ASP A 240 -41.80 -24.23 6.41
C ASP A 240 -40.56 -24.97 6.98
N PHE A 241 -40.44 -25.26 8.29
CA PHE A 241 -41.32 -24.98 9.44
C PHE A 241 -40.49 -24.86 10.75
N GLU A 242 -40.94 -23.95 11.62
CA GLU A 242 -41.16 -24.05 13.09
C GLU A 242 -40.24 -24.97 13.96
N ASN A 243 -39.60 -24.49 15.05
CA ASN A 243 -40.01 -23.77 16.28
C ASN A 243 -40.31 -24.69 17.47
N ASP A 244 -39.62 -24.43 18.59
CA ASP A 244 -40.14 -24.38 19.98
C ASP A 244 -39.00 -23.78 20.86
N ILE A 245 -39.06 -22.65 21.59
CA ILE A 245 -40.09 -22.03 22.48
C ILE A 245 -40.23 -22.86 23.79
N VAL A 246 -40.06 -22.36 25.02
CA VAL A 246 -39.63 -21.06 25.62
C VAL A 246 -39.27 -21.31 27.11
N SER A 247 -38.44 -20.48 27.77
CA SER A 247 -38.71 -19.98 29.15
C SER A 247 -37.73 -18.89 29.61
N ASN A 248 -38.22 -17.94 30.43
CA ASN A 248 -37.47 -16.80 30.99
C ASN A 248 -37.12 -17.02 32.47
N GLN A 249 -35.95 -16.54 32.93
CA GLN A 249 -35.78 -15.41 33.89
C GLN A 249 -34.36 -15.33 34.53
N PRO A 250 -33.90 -14.14 34.97
CA PRO A 250 -32.57 -13.89 35.59
C PRO A 250 -32.60 -14.00 37.14
N PRO A 251 -31.46 -14.26 37.85
CA PRO A 251 -30.50 -13.19 38.22
C PRO A 251 -29.01 -13.63 38.39
N GLN A 252 -28.12 -12.69 38.77
CA GLN A 252 -26.72 -12.91 39.25
C GLN A 252 -26.67 -13.17 40.79
N PRO A 253 -25.52 -13.19 41.53
CA PRO A 253 -24.07 -13.24 41.21
C PRO A 253 -23.26 -14.28 42.06
N SER A 254 -21.93 -14.07 42.22
CA SER A 254 -20.96 -14.63 43.23
C SER A 254 -20.05 -15.80 42.76
N THR A 255 -18.78 -15.53 42.39
CA THR A 255 -17.53 -15.57 43.21
C THR A 255 -17.10 -16.99 43.65
N VAL A 256 -15.81 -17.40 43.70
CA VAL A 256 -14.50 -16.74 43.92
C VAL A 256 -13.39 -17.60 43.21
N ALA A 257 -12.06 -17.33 43.11
CA ALA A 257 -11.13 -16.28 43.58
C ALA A 257 -9.78 -16.30 42.78
N TYR A 258 -8.95 -15.25 42.96
CA TYR A 258 -7.47 -15.17 42.81
C TYR A 258 -6.85 -15.31 41.39
N ARG A 259 -5.85 -14.49 40.97
CA ARG A 259 -5.15 -13.35 41.58
C ARG A 259 -4.37 -12.51 40.53
N GLU A 260 -4.10 -11.23 40.84
CA GLU A 260 -2.88 -10.42 40.58
C GLU A 260 -2.16 -10.58 39.19
N ASP A 261 -1.89 -9.57 38.35
CA ASP A 261 -1.81 -8.11 38.55
C ASP A 261 -2.12 -7.23 37.30
N ASP A 262 -2.40 -5.97 37.62
CA ASP A 262 -2.28 -4.70 36.89
C ASP A 262 -0.97 -4.51 36.05
N ILE A 263 -0.71 -3.52 35.16
CA ILE A 263 -1.42 -2.42 34.46
C ILE A 263 -0.45 -1.84 33.38
N ASN A 264 -0.97 -1.04 32.42
CA ASN A 264 -0.28 -0.02 31.59
C ASN A 264 0.60 -0.36 30.37
N GLN A 265 0.44 0.52 29.37
CA GLN A 265 1.37 0.87 28.28
C GLN A 265 2.49 1.81 28.81
N PRO A 266 3.21 2.60 27.99
CA PRO A 266 3.89 2.34 26.71
C PRO A 266 5.41 2.58 26.85
N SER A 267 6.22 2.34 25.80
CA SER A 267 7.54 3.00 25.68
C SER A 267 8.00 3.13 24.23
N THR A 268 8.59 4.28 23.92
CA THR A 268 9.26 4.62 22.67
C THR A 268 10.74 4.20 22.69
N SER A 269 11.41 4.40 21.54
CA SER A 269 12.78 4.96 21.40
C SER A 269 13.82 4.14 20.61
N ASN A 270 14.30 4.81 19.55
CA ASN A 270 15.70 5.02 19.17
C ASN A 270 16.66 3.83 18.96
N ILE A 271 17.21 3.76 17.73
CA ILE A 271 18.67 3.74 17.57
C ILE A 271 19.10 4.83 16.58
N SER A 272 19.90 5.78 17.09
CA SER A 272 20.82 6.59 16.30
C SER A 272 22.21 5.96 16.37
N GLY A 273 22.90 5.86 15.24
CA GLY A 273 24.26 5.31 15.10
C GLY A 273 24.32 4.44 13.84
N TYR A 274 25.22 4.64 12.88
CA TYR A 274 26.54 5.28 12.93
C TYR A 274 26.78 6.16 11.69
N LEU A 275 27.55 7.24 11.85
CA LEU A 275 28.76 7.43 11.05
C LEU A 275 29.71 8.40 11.79
N ALA A 276 30.76 7.86 12.38
CA ALA A 276 31.88 8.60 12.95
C ALA A 276 33.17 7.84 12.64
N SER A 277 34.28 8.57 12.55
CA SER A 277 35.65 8.13 12.23
C SER A 277 35.85 7.37 10.91
N PHE A 278 36.33 8.09 9.90
CA PHE A 278 37.69 7.81 9.41
C PHE A 278 38.57 9.05 9.67
N ILE A 279 39.88 8.82 9.72
CA ILE A 279 40.87 9.64 10.45
C ILE A 279 41.50 10.72 9.56
N GLU A 280 42.05 11.72 10.24
CA GLU A 280 42.86 12.84 9.76
C GLU A 280 44.03 12.40 8.85
N GLU A 281 44.34 13.24 7.86
CA GLU A 281 45.72 13.46 7.43
C GLU A 281 45.87 14.94 7.02
N ASP A 282 46.87 15.62 7.58
CA ASP A 282 47.04 17.09 7.51
C ASP A 282 47.46 17.58 6.12
N LEU A 283 47.02 18.79 5.74
CA LEU A 283 47.73 19.65 4.77
C LEU A 283 47.33 21.14 4.98
N ASP A 284 48.34 22.01 5.07
CA ASP A 284 48.24 23.40 5.53
C ASP A 284 47.53 24.40 4.59
N LEU A 285 47.04 25.49 5.20
CA LEU A 285 46.30 26.62 4.61
C LEU A 285 47.16 27.54 3.72
N PRO A 286 46.55 28.44 2.91
CA PRO A 286 46.28 29.81 3.42
C PRO A 286 44.95 30.48 2.96
N LEU A 287 44.55 31.50 3.73
CA LEU A 287 43.39 32.38 3.54
C LEU A 287 43.48 33.25 2.25
N HIS A 288 42.34 33.61 1.61
CA HIS A 288 41.54 34.83 1.88
C HIS A 288 40.53 35.17 0.74
N ASN A 289 39.49 35.94 1.08
CA ASN A 289 38.56 36.72 0.21
C ASN A 289 37.44 36.03 -0.59
N SER A 290 36.22 36.27 -0.10
CA SER A 290 35.00 36.83 -0.74
C SER A 290 34.58 36.51 -2.19
N PRO A 291 33.26 36.46 -2.48
CA PRO A 291 32.72 35.91 -3.72
C PRO A 291 32.51 36.94 -4.84
N ASP A 292 32.53 36.48 -6.08
CA ASP A 292 31.52 36.83 -7.10
C ASP A 292 31.68 36.01 -8.39
N ASN A 293 30.58 35.88 -9.14
CA ASN A 293 30.47 35.41 -10.54
C ASN A 293 31.07 34.05 -10.92
N PHE A 294 30.19 33.12 -11.36
CA PHE A 294 30.30 32.56 -12.72
C PHE A 294 28.94 32.04 -13.19
N LEU A 295 28.32 32.77 -14.13
CA LEU A 295 27.14 32.36 -14.87
C LEU A 295 27.56 32.09 -16.33
N ASN A 296 26.96 31.08 -16.95
CA ASN A 296 27.03 30.74 -18.38
C ASN A 296 28.41 30.43 -18.98
N THR A 297 28.56 29.19 -19.47
CA THR A 297 28.48 28.88 -20.92
C THR A 297 29.01 27.47 -21.14
N PHE A 298 28.21 26.56 -21.72
CA PHE A 298 28.74 25.65 -22.74
C PHE A 298 27.64 25.24 -23.71
N SER A 299 27.95 25.38 -24.99
CA SER A 299 27.02 25.31 -26.12
C SER A 299 26.87 23.89 -26.66
N ALA A 300 25.78 23.64 -27.37
CA ALA A 300 25.58 22.41 -28.13
C ALA A 300 26.65 22.23 -29.23
N THR A 301 27.01 20.96 -29.49
CA THR A 301 27.51 20.51 -30.78
C THR A 301 26.89 19.16 -31.11
N ASP A 302 26.20 19.08 -32.24
CA ASP A 302 25.66 17.84 -32.79
C ASP A 302 26.79 16.88 -33.22
N ASN A 303 26.50 15.58 -33.16
CA ASN A 303 27.08 14.63 -34.10
C ASN A 303 26.05 13.52 -34.41
N ILE A 304 25.63 13.50 -35.67
CA ILE A 304 24.65 12.56 -36.23
C ILE A 304 25.39 11.29 -36.63
N PHE A 305 24.83 10.13 -36.31
CA PHE A 305 25.06 8.91 -37.09
C PHE A 305 23.77 8.08 -37.15
N GLU A 306 23.15 8.03 -38.34
CA GLU A 306 22.01 7.17 -38.63
C GLU A 306 22.46 5.72 -38.88
N VAL A 307 21.71 4.74 -38.34
CA VAL A 307 21.44 3.48 -39.05
C VAL A 307 19.96 3.11 -38.86
N THR A 308 19.18 3.56 -39.85
CA THR A 308 17.90 3.03 -40.36
C THR A 308 17.18 1.88 -39.64
N GLN A 309 15.96 2.22 -39.19
CA GLN A 309 14.70 1.58 -39.58
C GLN A 309 14.57 0.05 -39.50
N THR A 310 14.02 -0.43 -38.39
CA THR A 310 12.87 -1.38 -38.43
C THR A 310 12.08 -1.29 -37.12
N SER A 311 10.75 -1.42 -37.18
CA SER A 311 9.78 -1.24 -36.07
C SER A 311 9.11 0.15 -35.95
N THR A 312 9.18 0.98 -36.99
CA THR A 312 8.29 2.14 -37.23
C THR A 312 6.80 1.77 -37.45
N ALA A 313 6.38 0.56 -37.08
CA ALA A 313 5.01 0.05 -37.27
C ALA A 313 4.11 0.17 -36.03
N ILE A 314 4.63 0.67 -34.89
CA ILE A 314 3.86 0.95 -33.67
C ILE A 314 3.56 2.48 -33.55
N VAL A 315 4.17 3.31 -34.40
CA VAL A 315 4.28 4.77 -34.19
C VAL A 315 3.16 5.58 -34.87
N GLU A 316 2.28 4.97 -35.68
CA GLU A 316 1.21 5.67 -36.41
C GLU A 316 -0.20 5.52 -35.81
N ASN A 317 -0.34 5.44 -34.48
CA ASN A 317 -1.68 5.40 -33.85
C ASN A 317 -1.81 6.17 -32.52
N ILE A 318 -0.91 7.12 -32.23
CA ILE A 318 -1.00 8.00 -31.05
C ILE A 318 -1.35 9.43 -31.49
N LEU A 319 -2.57 9.61 -31.99
CA LEU A 319 -3.23 10.92 -32.04
C LEU A 319 -4.73 10.81 -31.75
N SER A 320 -5.05 10.15 -30.65
CA SER A 320 -6.35 10.14 -29.99
C SER A 320 -6.11 10.31 -28.48
N SER A 321 -6.81 11.26 -27.86
CA SER A 321 -6.79 11.61 -26.41
C SER A 321 -5.88 10.76 -25.51
N GLU A 322 -4.83 11.38 -24.95
CA GLU A 322 -3.95 10.73 -23.98
C GLU A 322 -4.76 10.19 -22.79
N LYS A 323 -4.91 8.86 -22.73
CA LYS A 323 -5.60 8.13 -21.67
C LYS A 323 -4.55 7.47 -20.77
N LEU A 324 -4.45 7.93 -19.53
CA LEU A 324 -3.60 7.34 -18.51
C LEU A 324 -4.41 6.34 -17.68
N VAL A 325 -3.97 5.08 -17.65
CA VAL A 325 -4.57 4.03 -16.83
C VAL A 325 -3.74 3.85 -15.55
N LEU A 326 -4.39 3.90 -14.39
CA LEU A 326 -3.75 3.77 -13.07
C LEU A 326 -4.47 2.70 -12.24
N HIS A 327 -3.78 2.04 -11.31
CA HIS A 327 -4.35 1.01 -10.44
C HIS A 327 -4.49 1.50 -9.00
N ARG A 328 -5.67 1.26 -8.39
CA ARG A 328 -5.91 1.55 -6.98
C ARG A 328 -4.86 0.89 -6.08
N GLY A 329 -4.27 1.69 -5.19
CA GLY A 329 -3.19 1.31 -4.30
C GLY A 329 -1.80 1.31 -4.94
N GLN A 330 -1.66 1.58 -6.24
CA GLN A 330 -0.38 1.73 -6.95
C GLN A 330 -0.23 3.11 -7.64
N ILE A 331 -1.25 3.97 -7.54
CA ILE A 331 -1.29 5.33 -8.11
C ILE A 331 -0.01 6.12 -7.82
N PHE A 332 0.56 5.98 -6.62
CA PHE A 332 1.79 6.68 -6.23
C PHE A 332 2.98 6.35 -7.14
N GLN A 333 3.26 5.06 -7.36
CA GLN A 333 4.35 4.60 -8.21
C GLN A 333 4.07 4.88 -9.69
N GLU A 334 2.86 4.54 -10.15
CA GLU A 334 2.50 4.62 -11.57
C GLU A 334 2.42 6.06 -12.08
N LEU A 335 1.90 7.00 -11.28
CA LEU A 335 1.82 8.40 -11.68
C LEU A 335 3.20 9.07 -11.74
N ILE A 336 4.13 8.71 -10.84
CA ILE A 336 5.54 9.14 -10.91
C ILE A 336 6.20 8.57 -12.17
N GLU A 337 6.07 7.27 -12.42
CA GLU A 337 6.72 6.62 -13.56
C GLU A 337 6.15 7.10 -14.91
N ALA A 338 4.84 7.36 -14.99
CA ALA A 338 4.24 8.01 -16.16
C ALA A 338 4.77 9.44 -16.37
N THR A 339 4.84 10.25 -15.31
CA THR A 339 5.33 11.65 -15.39
C THR A 339 6.84 11.74 -15.66
N LYS A 340 7.61 10.69 -15.33
CA LYS A 340 9.04 10.57 -15.68
C LYS A 340 9.27 10.26 -17.16
N ASN A 341 8.42 9.42 -17.75
CA ASN A 341 8.63 8.86 -19.08
C ASN A 341 7.87 9.61 -20.20
N TYR A 342 6.84 10.39 -19.83
CA TYR A 342 5.98 11.13 -20.75
C TYR A 342 5.75 12.57 -20.27
N ASP A 343 5.67 13.53 -21.20
CA ASP A 343 5.31 14.92 -20.88
C ASP A 343 3.79 15.06 -20.72
N LEU A 344 3.26 14.61 -19.59
CA LEU A 344 1.82 14.52 -19.36
C LEU A 344 1.13 15.89 -19.36
N HIS A 345 0.31 16.14 -20.38
CA HIS A 345 -0.52 17.32 -20.47
C HIS A 345 -1.78 17.19 -19.61
N PHE A 346 -1.62 17.25 -18.28
CA PHE A 346 -2.68 17.04 -17.27
C PHE A 346 -4.02 17.73 -17.57
N ASN A 347 -4.02 18.92 -18.19
CA ASN A 347 -5.22 19.67 -18.56
C ASN A 347 -6.13 18.92 -19.57
N SER A 348 -5.56 18.12 -20.46
CA SER A 348 -6.25 17.33 -21.50
C SER A 348 -6.17 15.83 -21.28
N LEU A 349 -5.38 15.38 -20.29
CA LEU A 349 -5.22 14.00 -19.89
C LEU A 349 -6.55 13.44 -19.38
N GLN A 350 -6.99 12.32 -19.95
CA GLN A 350 -8.08 11.49 -19.43
C GLN A 350 -7.49 10.42 -18.51
N ILE A 351 -8.11 10.19 -17.35
CA ILE A 351 -7.64 9.18 -16.40
C ILE A 351 -8.68 8.08 -16.22
N GLU A 352 -8.25 6.83 -16.36
CA GLU A 352 -9.01 5.64 -15.98
C GLU A 352 -8.34 4.97 -14.80
N VAL A 353 -9.14 4.54 -13.82
CA VAL A 353 -8.63 3.88 -12.61
C VAL A 353 -9.14 2.44 -12.58
N ILE A 354 -8.24 1.49 -12.33
CA ILE A 354 -8.52 0.07 -12.23
C ILE A 354 -8.60 -0.31 -10.75
N LEU A 355 -9.72 -0.92 -10.37
CA LEU A 355 -9.98 -1.41 -9.02
C LEU A 355 -9.12 -2.65 -8.70
N PRO A 356 -8.91 -3.00 -7.41
CA PRO A 356 -8.10 -4.17 -7.04
C PRO A 356 -8.63 -5.53 -7.52
N ASN A 357 -9.85 -5.57 -8.07
CA ASN A 357 -10.45 -6.73 -8.72
C ASN A 357 -10.12 -6.85 -10.23
N GLY A 358 -9.29 -5.95 -10.76
CA GLY A 358 -8.87 -5.91 -12.18
C GLY A 358 -9.91 -5.33 -13.15
N ARG A 359 -10.98 -4.71 -12.66
CA ARG A 359 -11.99 -4.03 -13.49
C ARG A 359 -11.77 -2.52 -13.47
N PRO A 360 -12.09 -1.79 -14.56
CA PRO A 360 -12.17 -0.35 -14.49
C PRO A 360 -13.22 0.07 -13.45
N GLU A 361 -12.90 1.13 -12.73
CA GLU A 361 -13.85 1.90 -11.94
C GLU A 361 -14.87 2.54 -12.91
N LEU A 362 -16.15 2.53 -12.56
CA LEU A 362 -17.22 3.02 -13.44
C LEU A 362 -17.24 4.56 -13.40
N ALA A 363 -16.21 5.19 -13.95
CA ALA A 363 -16.05 6.63 -13.90
C ALA A 363 -15.45 7.22 -15.19
N GLU A 364 -16.16 8.18 -15.79
CA GLU A 364 -15.61 9.07 -16.83
C GLU A 364 -14.86 10.25 -16.18
N ASP A 365 -13.67 10.60 -16.68
CA ASP A 365 -12.87 11.71 -16.13
C ASP A 365 -13.41 13.08 -16.53
N VAL A 366 -14.48 13.49 -15.86
CA VAL A 366 -14.95 14.89 -15.81
C VAL A 366 -14.33 15.61 -14.60
N GLY A 367 -13.07 15.28 -14.26
CA GLY A 367 -12.27 15.84 -13.16
C GLY A 367 -12.52 15.22 -11.78
N GLY A 368 -13.64 14.51 -11.57
CA GLY A 368 -13.88 13.76 -10.33
C GLY A 368 -12.82 12.69 -10.07
N VAL A 369 -12.48 11.94 -11.13
CA VAL A 369 -11.46 10.89 -11.10
C VAL A 369 -10.07 11.45 -10.79
N PHE A 370 -9.64 12.51 -11.50
CA PHE A 370 -8.31 13.09 -11.26
C PHE A 370 -8.14 13.66 -9.84
N ARG A 371 -9.18 14.28 -9.25
CA ARG A 371 -9.12 14.72 -7.85
C ARG A 371 -8.91 13.56 -6.89
N ASP A 372 -9.56 12.42 -7.13
CA ASP A 372 -9.43 11.25 -6.27
C ASP A 372 -8.07 10.54 -6.41
N VAL A 373 -7.54 10.50 -7.63
CA VAL A 373 -6.15 10.10 -7.94
C VAL A 373 -5.15 10.99 -7.20
N LEU A 374 -5.34 12.31 -7.20
CA LEU A 374 -4.49 13.24 -6.45
C LEU A 374 -4.61 13.04 -4.94
N SER A 375 -5.82 12.85 -4.41
CA SER A 375 -6.04 12.56 -2.98
C SER A 375 -5.34 11.26 -2.55
N GLU A 376 -5.40 10.20 -3.36
CA GLU A 376 -4.68 8.95 -3.10
C GLU A 376 -3.16 9.14 -3.18
N PHE A 377 -2.68 9.76 -4.27
CA PHE A 377 -1.26 10.06 -4.49
C PHE A 377 -0.63 10.80 -3.31
N TRP A 378 -1.23 11.91 -2.90
CA TRP A 378 -0.67 12.74 -1.82
C TRP A 378 -0.82 12.08 -0.45
N THR A 379 -1.87 11.30 -0.21
CA THR A 379 -1.98 10.48 1.01
C THR A 379 -0.81 9.49 1.10
N THR A 380 -0.46 8.80 0.01
CA THR A 380 0.69 7.91 -0.03
C THR A 380 2.02 8.67 0.09
N PHE A 381 2.15 9.84 -0.54
CA PHE A 381 3.34 10.69 -0.41
C PHE A 381 3.59 11.11 1.05
N TYR A 382 2.55 11.53 1.79
CA TYR A 382 2.68 11.97 3.18
C TYR A 382 3.16 10.87 4.14
N GLU A 383 2.93 9.59 3.84
CA GLU A 383 3.40 8.50 4.70
C GLU A 383 4.72 7.87 4.21
N ASN A 384 5.02 7.96 2.91
CA ASN A 384 6.22 7.34 2.33
C ASN A 384 7.40 8.29 2.09
N CYS A 385 7.16 9.59 1.94
CA CYS A 385 8.17 10.56 1.45
C CYS A 385 8.40 11.74 2.38
N THR A 386 7.75 11.81 3.55
CA THR A 386 7.85 12.96 4.46
C THR A 386 7.86 12.53 5.92
N GLU A 387 8.60 13.24 6.77
CA GLU A 387 8.49 13.16 8.23
C GLU A 387 7.58 14.28 8.78
N GLY A 388 7.18 14.19 10.04
CA GLY A 388 6.34 15.17 10.72
C GLY A 388 4.86 14.77 10.92
N THR A 389 4.12 15.61 11.64
CA THR A 389 2.75 15.36 12.13
C THR A 389 1.68 16.12 11.34
N ASP A 390 1.26 17.30 11.81
CA ASP A 390 0.26 18.16 11.15
C ASP A 390 0.87 18.75 9.88
N TYR A 391 2.03 19.38 10.04
CA TYR A 391 2.94 19.71 8.96
C TYR A 391 3.99 18.61 8.77
N LYS A 392 4.21 18.30 7.49
CA LYS A 392 5.13 17.28 7.03
C LYS A 392 6.21 17.90 6.15
N VAL A 393 7.43 17.37 6.19
CA VAL A 393 8.58 17.85 5.42
C VAL A 393 9.12 16.70 4.55
N PRO A 394 9.29 16.90 3.23
CA PRO A 394 9.90 15.90 2.36
C PRO A 394 11.30 15.48 2.83
N ILE A 395 11.52 14.16 2.90
CA ILE A 395 12.79 13.55 3.30
C ILE A 395 13.46 12.87 2.11
N ILE A 396 14.80 12.91 2.09
CA ILE A 396 15.59 12.25 1.05
C ILE A 396 15.37 10.74 1.14
N ARG A 397 15.03 10.12 0.01
CA ARG A 397 14.96 8.66 -0.13
C ARG A 397 16.10 8.17 -1.03
N HIS A 398 16.61 6.98 -0.74
CA HIS A 398 17.69 6.35 -1.52
C HIS A 398 17.28 5.95 -2.94
N ASP A 399 15.98 5.75 -3.17
CA ASP A 399 15.37 5.35 -4.45
C ASP A 399 14.80 6.55 -5.25
N PHE A 400 14.89 7.78 -4.74
CA PHE A 400 14.40 8.99 -5.42
C PHE A 400 15.58 9.91 -5.80
N GLY A 401 15.91 9.92 -7.10
CA GLY A 401 16.83 10.88 -7.69
C GLY A 401 16.12 12.16 -8.15
N ILE A 402 16.83 12.96 -8.93
CA ILE A 402 16.33 14.24 -9.49
C ILE A 402 15.01 14.02 -10.25
N LYS A 403 14.96 13.00 -11.13
CA LYS A 403 13.79 12.73 -11.98
C LYS A 403 12.53 12.38 -11.19
N GLU A 404 12.67 11.61 -10.11
CA GLU A 404 11.55 11.26 -9.24
C GLU A 404 10.99 12.50 -8.53
N TRP A 405 11.85 13.36 -7.97
CA TRP A 405 11.41 14.59 -7.31
C TRP A 405 10.84 15.62 -8.29
N GLU A 406 11.43 15.78 -9.47
CA GLU A 406 10.86 16.59 -10.57
C GLU A 406 9.49 16.08 -11.01
N ALA A 407 9.29 14.75 -11.10
CA ALA A 407 8.00 14.17 -11.42
C ALA A 407 6.93 14.47 -10.36
N VAL A 408 7.26 14.37 -9.06
CA VAL A 408 6.35 14.79 -7.98
C VAL A 408 5.99 16.28 -8.09
N ALA A 409 6.98 17.13 -8.41
CA ALA A 409 6.77 18.56 -8.60
C ALA A 409 5.87 18.87 -9.81
N LYS A 410 6.02 18.14 -10.92
CA LYS A 410 5.14 18.22 -12.11
C LYS A 410 3.71 17.79 -11.80
N ILE A 411 3.52 16.71 -11.03
CA ILE A 411 2.21 16.25 -10.57
C ILE A 411 1.52 17.33 -9.71
N LEU A 412 2.27 17.99 -8.81
CA LEU A 412 1.76 19.13 -8.04
C LEU A 412 1.28 20.26 -8.95
N VAL A 413 2.11 20.69 -9.90
CA VAL A 413 1.79 21.77 -10.83
C VAL A 413 0.58 21.43 -11.72
N GLY A 414 0.49 20.19 -12.21
CA GLY A 414 -0.65 19.68 -12.97
C GLY A 414 -1.96 19.68 -12.17
N GLY A 415 -1.93 19.09 -10.97
CA GLY A 415 -3.08 19.04 -10.07
C GLY A 415 -3.57 20.42 -9.60
N TYR A 416 -2.65 21.36 -9.35
CA TYR A 416 -3.01 22.73 -9.00
C TYR A 416 -3.61 23.50 -10.20
N ARG A 417 -3.10 23.28 -11.42
CA ARG A 417 -3.61 23.92 -12.64
C ARG A 417 -5.02 23.43 -12.99
N LYS A 418 -5.23 22.12 -13.14
CA LYS A 418 -6.53 21.51 -13.54
C LYS A 418 -7.56 21.56 -12.40
N GLU A 419 -7.22 21.06 -11.20
CA GLU A 419 -8.20 20.81 -10.13
C GLU A 419 -8.10 21.76 -8.92
N LYS A 420 -7.16 22.71 -8.91
CA LYS A 420 -6.85 23.56 -7.73
C LYS A 420 -6.48 22.73 -6.48
N TYR A 421 -5.92 21.54 -6.68
CA TYR A 421 -5.40 20.72 -5.60
C TYR A 421 -4.02 21.24 -5.18
N PHE A 422 -3.75 21.35 -3.88
CA PHE A 422 -2.42 21.69 -3.36
C PHE A 422 -2.14 20.91 -2.06
N PRO A 423 -0.94 20.35 -1.86
CA PRO A 423 -0.65 19.46 -0.74
C PRO A 423 -0.39 20.21 0.57
N ILE A 424 -1.45 20.76 1.16
CA ILE A 424 -1.41 21.63 2.37
C ILE A 424 -0.94 20.95 3.67
N ARG A 425 -0.61 19.65 3.67
CA ARG A 425 0.11 19.04 4.80
C ARG A 425 1.62 19.21 4.70
N ILE A 426 2.18 19.56 3.55
CA ILE A 426 3.59 19.95 3.48
C ILE A 426 3.75 21.30 4.19
N ALA A 427 4.81 21.49 4.98
CA ALA A 427 5.04 22.72 5.72
C ALA A 427 5.10 23.95 4.78
N PRO A 428 4.34 25.04 5.03
CA PRO A 428 4.39 26.28 4.24
C PRO A 428 5.80 26.78 3.93
N VAL A 429 6.72 26.73 4.91
CA VAL A 429 8.11 27.20 4.73
C VAL A 429 8.90 26.40 3.69
N PHE A 430 8.59 25.11 3.47
CA PHE A 430 9.21 24.32 2.40
C PHE A 430 8.82 24.88 1.02
N PHE A 431 7.56 25.27 0.83
CA PHE A 431 7.14 25.89 -0.43
C PHE A 431 7.64 27.33 -0.57
N LYS A 432 7.75 28.09 0.54
CA LYS A 432 8.42 29.40 0.51
C LYS A 432 9.87 29.27 0.03
N GLN A 433 10.62 28.26 0.48
CA GLN A 433 11.94 27.97 -0.11
C GLN A 433 11.87 27.62 -1.60
N CYS A 434 10.94 26.74 -2.02
CA CYS A 434 10.77 26.38 -3.44
C CYS A 434 10.42 27.58 -4.34
N PHE A 435 9.67 28.54 -3.81
CA PHE A 435 9.29 29.78 -4.49
C PHE A 435 10.35 30.89 -4.37
N LYS A 436 11.45 30.64 -3.63
CA LYS A 436 12.52 31.60 -3.30
C LYS A 436 12.04 32.81 -2.49
N GLU A 437 11.00 32.62 -1.68
CA GLU A 437 10.54 33.59 -0.69
C GLU A 437 11.45 33.58 0.56
N ILE A 438 11.43 34.69 1.31
CA ILE A 438 12.22 34.83 2.54
C ILE A 438 11.46 34.19 3.70
N VAL A 439 11.97 33.05 4.18
CA VAL A 439 11.50 32.44 5.44
C VAL A 439 12.10 33.18 6.62
N ASN A 440 11.27 33.65 7.54
CA ASN A 440 11.71 34.31 8.78
C ASN A 440 11.75 33.30 9.95
N LYS A 441 12.58 33.59 10.97
CA LYS A 441 12.81 32.67 12.10
C LYS A 441 11.57 32.41 12.97
N VAL A 442 10.66 33.38 13.11
CA VAL A 442 9.43 33.19 13.89
C VAL A 442 8.52 32.18 13.19
N GLU A 443 8.25 32.42 11.90
CA GLU A 443 7.48 31.50 11.06
C GLU A 443 8.10 30.11 11.00
N LEU A 444 9.43 30.01 10.92
CA LEU A 444 10.14 28.73 10.90
C LEU A 444 9.92 27.94 12.19
N VAL A 445 9.99 28.60 13.36
CA VAL A 445 9.70 27.97 14.66
C VAL A 445 8.22 27.59 14.74
N ASP A 446 7.30 28.43 14.29
CA ASP A 446 5.86 28.10 14.24
C ASP A 446 5.58 26.89 13.34
N ASN A 447 6.28 26.76 12.21
CA ASN A 447 6.19 25.59 11.33
C ASN A 447 6.78 24.33 12.00
N PHE A 448 7.89 24.47 12.74
CA PHE A 448 8.50 23.38 13.50
C PHE A 448 7.61 22.88 14.64
N LEU A 449 6.94 23.78 15.36
CA LEU A 449 5.96 23.40 16.38
C LEU A 449 4.75 22.64 15.81
N ASN A 450 4.45 22.75 14.52
CA ASN A 450 3.43 21.95 13.84
C ASN A 450 4.00 20.71 13.12
N TYR A 451 5.33 20.53 13.11
CA TYR A 451 6.01 19.35 12.56
C TYR A 451 6.26 18.27 13.62
N VAL A 452 6.58 18.68 14.86
CA VAL A 452 6.83 17.77 16.00
C VAL A 452 5.53 17.13 16.54
N SER A 453 5.63 16.18 17.48
CA SER A 453 4.41 15.63 18.10
C SER A 453 3.69 16.67 18.95
N GLU A 454 2.37 16.51 19.16
CA GLU A 454 1.60 17.41 20.03
C GLU A 454 2.16 17.44 21.46
N SER A 455 2.78 16.34 21.94
CA SER A 455 3.48 16.32 23.22
C SER A 455 4.69 17.25 23.20
N ASP A 456 5.59 17.08 22.22
CA ASP A 456 6.81 17.87 22.08
C ASP A 456 6.50 19.34 21.83
N LYS A 457 5.45 19.63 21.03
CA LYS A 457 4.93 20.96 20.75
C LYS A 457 4.57 21.71 22.03
N ASN A 458 3.86 21.05 22.94
CA ASN A 458 3.48 21.63 24.23
C ASN A 458 4.71 21.90 25.11
N VAL A 459 5.64 20.94 25.21
CA VAL A 459 6.91 21.09 25.96
C VAL A 459 7.75 22.27 25.41
N LEU A 460 7.96 22.32 24.09
CA LEU A 460 8.73 23.37 23.43
C LEU A 460 8.05 24.74 23.48
N SER A 461 6.72 24.79 23.35
CA SER A 461 5.94 26.03 23.48
C SER A 461 6.02 26.58 24.90
N ASN A 462 5.96 25.71 25.91
CA ASN A 462 6.16 26.12 27.30
C ASN A 462 7.60 26.63 27.50
N ALA A 463 8.62 25.94 26.96
CA ALA A 463 10.03 26.35 27.04
C ALA A 463 10.32 27.71 26.39
N LEU A 464 9.60 28.06 25.33
CA LEU A 464 9.69 29.37 24.67
C LEU A 464 8.98 30.51 25.42
N ASN A 465 7.93 30.19 26.20
CA ASN A 465 7.09 31.17 26.88
C ASN A 465 7.48 31.38 28.35
N ASP A 466 7.61 30.29 29.11
CA ASP A 466 8.08 30.27 30.49
C ASP A 466 8.95 29.03 30.77
N PHE A 467 10.25 29.19 30.55
CA PHE A 467 11.24 28.14 30.82
C PHE A 467 11.25 27.63 32.28
N GLN A 468 10.72 28.39 33.25
CA GLN A 468 10.82 28.02 34.68
C GLN A 468 9.76 27.00 35.12
N SER A 469 8.64 26.89 34.41
CA SER A 469 7.56 25.93 34.71
C SER A 469 7.60 24.65 33.86
N VAL A 470 8.62 24.51 33.02
CA VAL A 470 8.77 23.40 32.07
C VAL A 470 9.38 22.19 32.76
N ASP A 471 8.84 21.01 32.42
CA ASP A 471 9.48 19.74 32.75
C ASP A 471 10.79 19.62 31.97
N LEU A 472 11.90 19.63 32.71
CA LEU A 472 13.24 19.59 32.12
C LEU A 472 13.59 18.20 31.58
N ASP A 473 13.05 17.12 32.14
CA ASP A 473 13.34 15.77 31.67
C ASP A 473 12.65 15.51 30.32
N ASP A 474 11.40 15.96 30.17
CA ASP A 474 10.72 15.99 28.87
C ASP A 474 11.45 16.89 27.87
N LEU A 475 11.87 18.10 28.27
CA LEU A 475 12.60 19.00 27.37
C LEU A 475 13.95 18.40 26.92
N TYR A 476 14.70 17.76 27.83
CA TYR A 476 15.93 17.06 27.49
C TYR A 476 15.68 15.85 26.59
N SER A 477 14.56 15.13 26.77
CA SER A 477 14.13 14.04 25.88
C SER A 477 13.90 14.55 24.45
N VAL A 478 13.14 15.64 24.28
CA VAL A 478 12.89 16.27 22.97
C VAL A 478 14.19 16.78 22.34
N CYS A 479 15.03 17.49 23.10
CA CYS A 479 16.34 17.95 22.60
C CYS A 479 17.25 16.78 22.19
N THR A 480 17.22 15.66 22.91
CA THR A 480 18.00 14.45 22.59
C THR A 480 17.50 13.78 21.31
N LEU A 481 16.18 13.70 21.12
CA LEU A 481 15.55 13.19 19.89
C LEU A 481 16.04 13.93 18.64
N PHE A 482 16.09 15.26 18.71
CA PHE A 482 16.62 16.13 17.65
C PHE A 482 18.14 16.30 17.65
N LYS A 483 18.88 15.53 18.48
CA LYS A 483 20.35 15.52 18.57
C LYS A 483 20.94 16.91 18.84
N ALA A 484 20.26 17.70 19.68
CA ALA A 484 20.70 19.00 20.13
C ALA A 484 22.13 18.95 20.69
N LYS A 485 23.00 19.88 20.26
CA LYS A 485 24.39 19.94 20.69
C LYS A 485 24.60 20.70 22.00
N TRP A 486 23.60 21.46 22.46
CA TRP A 486 23.66 22.30 23.65
C TRP A 486 22.56 21.89 24.63
N VAL A 487 22.86 22.02 25.92
CA VAL A 487 21.86 21.86 26.99
C VAL A 487 20.92 23.07 26.96
N PRO A 488 19.58 22.88 26.89
CA PRO A 488 18.64 24.00 26.89
C PRO A 488 18.71 24.79 28.20
N SER A 489 18.68 26.11 28.08
CA SER A 489 18.58 27.07 29.18
C SER A 489 17.67 28.23 28.79
N LYS A 490 17.19 29.00 29.78
CA LYS A 490 16.32 30.17 29.56
C LYS A 490 16.91 31.19 28.58
N GLU A 491 18.23 31.31 28.54
CA GLU A 491 18.98 32.24 27.70
C GLU A 491 19.14 31.73 26.25
N ASN A 492 19.23 30.41 26.06
CA ASN A 492 19.56 29.82 24.75
C ASN A 492 18.37 29.15 24.03
N ILE A 493 17.28 28.81 24.73
CA ILE A 493 16.19 27.95 24.24
C ILE A 493 15.62 28.39 22.88
N ARG A 494 15.42 29.70 22.68
CA ARG A 494 14.95 30.25 21.41
C ARG A 494 15.93 29.98 20.26
N SER A 495 17.22 30.27 20.46
CA SER A 495 18.24 30.01 19.42
C SER A 495 18.45 28.52 19.18
N LEU A 496 18.32 27.69 20.21
CA LEU A 496 18.40 26.23 20.10
C LEU A 496 17.26 25.69 19.22
N ILE A 497 16.01 26.08 19.50
CA ILE A 497 14.85 25.66 18.71
C ILE A 497 14.91 26.21 17.28
N GLU A 498 15.35 27.46 17.09
CA GLU A 498 15.61 28.02 15.75
C GLU A 498 16.62 27.17 14.95
N GLN A 499 17.76 26.80 15.56
CA GLN A 499 18.78 25.97 14.89
C GLN A 499 18.28 24.56 14.57
N ILE A 500 17.49 23.95 15.47
CA ILE A 500 16.85 22.65 15.22
C ILE A 500 15.85 22.77 14.06
N ALA A 501 15.00 23.80 14.06
CA ALA A 501 14.02 24.02 12.99
C ALA A 501 14.71 24.29 11.63
N GLU A 502 15.79 25.06 11.60
CA GLU A 502 16.63 25.27 10.42
C GLU A 502 17.21 23.94 9.90
N GLN A 503 17.73 23.08 10.79
CA GLN A 503 18.28 21.79 10.42
C GLN A 503 17.21 20.82 9.89
N GLU A 504 16.14 20.61 10.66
CA GLU A 504 15.13 19.58 10.38
C GLU A 504 14.25 19.94 9.17
N ILE A 505 13.88 21.20 9.01
CA ILE A 505 12.96 21.62 7.95
C ILE A 505 13.71 22.07 6.70
N LEU A 506 14.71 22.96 6.85
CA LEU A 506 15.33 23.66 5.71
C LEU A 506 16.53 22.91 5.16
N GLN A 507 17.42 22.39 6.02
CA GLN A 507 18.66 21.74 5.58
C GLN A 507 18.42 20.32 5.06
N ARG A 508 17.63 19.50 5.79
CA ARG A 508 17.34 18.10 5.37
C ARG A 508 16.59 17.99 4.05
N SER A 509 15.72 18.95 3.74
CA SER A 509 14.91 18.94 2.50
C SER A 509 15.55 19.70 1.33
N ALA A 510 16.73 20.32 1.52
CA ALA A 510 17.33 21.26 0.56
C ALA A 510 17.53 20.70 -0.86
N PHE A 511 17.89 19.41 -0.99
CA PHE A 511 18.00 18.74 -2.30
C PHE A 511 16.65 18.63 -3.02
N ILE A 512 15.57 18.36 -2.27
CA ILE A 512 14.22 18.23 -2.81
C ILE A 512 13.68 19.60 -3.21
N VAL A 513 13.95 20.64 -2.39
CA VAL A 513 13.68 22.04 -2.73
C VAL A 513 14.33 22.43 -4.07
N GLN A 514 15.59 22.04 -4.31
CA GLN A 514 16.28 22.31 -5.59
C GLN A 514 15.56 21.66 -6.78
N CYS A 515 15.15 20.40 -6.66
CA CYS A 515 14.39 19.70 -7.70
C CYS A 515 13.00 20.33 -7.94
N PHE A 516 12.31 20.74 -6.86
CA PHE A 516 10.98 21.34 -6.95
C PHE A 516 10.99 22.75 -7.53
N THR A 517 11.99 23.56 -7.15
CA THR A 517 12.08 25.00 -7.49
C THR A 517 11.91 25.28 -8.99
N GLN A 518 12.50 24.46 -9.85
CA GLN A 518 12.48 24.68 -11.30
C GLN A 518 11.07 24.45 -11.89
N GLU A 519 10.38 23.40 -11.45
CA GLU A 519 9.03 23.05 -11.92
C GLU A 519 7.97 24.00 -11.34
N LEU A 520 8.09 24.31 -10.04
CA LEU A 520 7.16 25.18 -9.30
C LEU A 520 7.26 26.66 -9.69
N PHE A 521 8.34 27.09 -10.35
CA PHE A 521 8.52 28.48 -10.81
C PHE A 521 7.31 29.04 -11.57
N SER A 522 6.64 28.18 -12.34
CA SER A 522 5.49 28.52 -13.17
C SER A 522 4.21 28.86 -12.39
N ILE A 523 4.09 28.43 -11.12
CA ILE A 523 2.94 28.71 -10.24
C ILE A 523 3.31 29.65 -9.08
N ALA A 524 4.59 29.76 -8.73
CA ALA A 524 5.09 30.57 -7.61
C ALA A 524 4.54 32.01 -7.59
N ARG A 525 4.49 32.68 -8.75
CA ARG A 525 3.98 34.07 -8.85
C ARG A 525 2.46 34.22 -8.71
N SER A 526 1.70 33.13 -8.84
CA SER A 526 0.22 33.14 -8.79
C SER A 526 -0.34 32.60 -7.48
N VAL A 527 0.52 32.08 -6.59
CA VAL A 527 0.11 31.43 -5.34
C VAL A 527 0.47 32.34 -4.17
N ASN A 528 -0.54 32.81 -3.44
CA ASN A 528 -0.36 33.29 -2.08
C ASN A 528 -0.49 32.08 -1.14
N LEU A 529 0.62 31.60 -0.57
CA LEU A 529 0.63 30.39 0.25
C LEU A 529 -0.27 30.52 1.49
N ASP A 530 -0.22 31.64 2.19
CA ASP A 530 -0.97 31.82 3.44
C ASP A 530 -2.49 31.83 3.19
N GLU A 531 -2.93 32.45 2.09
CA GLU A 531 -4.34 32.40 1.64
C GLU A 531 -4.74 31.02 1.10
N LEU A 532 -3.85 30.34 0.40
CA LEU A 532 -4.10 29.02 -0.19
C LEU A 532 -4.28 27.95 0.89
N TYR A 533 -3.39 27.90 1.89
CA TYR A 533 -3.53 26.98 3.03
C TYR A 533 -4.80 27.25 3.82
N LYS A 534 -5.07 28.53 4.11
CA LYS A 534 -6.27 28.95 4.85
C LYS A 534 -7.56 28.58 4.14
N SER A 535 -7.64 28.74 2.82
CA SER A 535 -8.84 28.44 2.03
C SER A 535 -9.04 26.94 1.79
N LEU A 536 -7.98 26.20 1.45
CA LEU A 536 -8.05 24.75 1.19
C LEU A 536 -8.23 23.91 2.45
N SER A 537 -7.84 24.43 3.63
CA SER A 537 -7.89 23.67 4.87
C SER A 537 -9.28 23.07 5.14
N PRO A 538 -9.38 21.78 5.51
CA PRO A 538 -10.62 21.09 5.84
C PRO A 538 -11.15 21.50 7.23
N SER A 539 -11.14 22.81 7.53
CA SER A 539 -11.68 23.38 8.77
C SER A 539 -13.21 23.34 8.75
N VAL A 540 -13.85 23.28 9.93
CA VAL A 540 -15.32 23.29 10.07
C VAL A 540 -15.96 24.45 9.28
N LYS A 541 -15.34 25.63 9.30
CA LYS A 541 -15.82 26.82 8.56
C LYS A 541 -15.78 26.59 7.05
N ASN A 542 -14.65 26.15 6.51
CA ASN A 542 -14.46 25.99 5.07
C ASN A 542 -15.34 24.85 4.53
N VAL A 543 -15.37 23.71 5.24
CA VAL A 543 -16.19 22.55 4.88
C VAL A 543 -17.68 22.92 4.88
N ILE A 544 -18.18 23.64 5.89
CA ILE A 544 -19.57 24.15 5.86
C ILE A 544 -19.80 25.05 4.64
N SER A 545 -18.83 25.90 4.29
CA SER A 545 -18.96 26.80 3.13
C SER A 545 -18.93 26.09 1.77
N CYS A 546 -18.51 24.82 1.71
CA CYS A 546 -18.59 24.00 0.50
C CYS A 546 -20.04 23.60 0.19
N PHE A 547 -20.87 23.32 1.21
CA PHE A 547 -22.22 22.77 1.02
C PHE A 547 -23.30 23.84 0.84
N GLU A 548 -24.07 23.72 -0.23
CA GLU A 548 -25.24 24.55 -0.52
C GLU A 548 -26.44 23.70 -0.91
N LYS A 549 -27.65 24.24 -0.76
CA LYS A 549 -28.91 23.57 -1.10
C LYS A 549 -29.88 24.54 -1.76
N LYS A 550 -30.92 24.00 -2.40
CA LYS A 550 -31.99 24.80 -3.02
C LYS A 550 -32.70 25.67 -1.98
N VAL A 551 -33.04 26.91 -2.35
CA VAL A 551 -33.63 27.92 -1.44
C VAL A 551 -35.00 27.49 -0.90
N ASN A 552 -35.80 26.81 -1.74
CA ASN A 552 -37.17 26.41 -1.42
C ASN A 552 -37.26 24.97 -0.87
N SER A 553 -36.39 24.63 0.09
CA SER A 553 -36.41 23.32 0.78
C SER A 553 -37.54 23.20 1.79
N SER A 554 -38.19 22.04 1.83
CA SER A 554 -39.18 21.66 2.84
C SER A 554 -38.58 21.50 4.24
N ASP A 555 -39.42 21.45 5.28
CA ASP A 555 -38.96 21.33 6.68
C ASP A 555 -38.12 20.07 6.95
N VAL A 556 -38.45 18.96 6.31
CA VAL A 556 -37.67 17.70 6.41
C VAL A 556 -36.29 17.87 5.77
N GLU A 557 -36.21 18.50 4.61
CA GLU A 557 -34.95 18.80 3.91
C GLU A 557 -34.13 19.86 4.68
N ASN A 558 -34.79 20.81 5.33
CA ASN A 558 -34.19 21.75 6.27
C ASN A 558 -33.56 21.02 7.46
N GLN A 559 -34.25 20.02 8.02
CA GLN A 559 -33.75 19.17 9.09
C GLN A 559 -32.57 18.29 8.65
N MET A 560 -32.64 17.65 7.47
CA MET A 560 -31.54 16.83 6.94
C MET A 560 -30.27 17.66 6.68
N PHE A 561 -30.42 18.87 6.12
CA PHE A 561 -29.31 19.79 5.97
C PHE A 561 -28.74 20.25 7.33
N ALA A 562 -29.60 20.49 8.33
CA ALA A 562 -29.16 20.80 9.68
C ALA A 562 -28.40 19.63 10.34
N PHE A 563 -28.76 18.37 10.04
CA PHE A 563 -28.01 17.19 10.46
C PHE A 563 -26.63 17.13 9.79
N LEU A 564 -26.52 17.38 8.49
CA LEU A 564 -25.22 17.49 7.80
C LEU A 564 -24.34 18.60 8.40
N LEU A 565 -24.87 19.80 8.62
CA LEU A 565 -24.12 20.90 9.22
C LEU A 565 -23.71 20.62 10.66
N LYS A 566 -24.54 19.90 11.43
CA LYS A 566 -24.19 19.47 12.79
C LYS A 566 -23.10 18.38 12.77
N TYR A 567 -23.19 17.44 11.84
CA TYR A 567 -22.20 16.38 11.63
C TYR A 567 -20.82 16.98 11.33
N ILE A 568 -20.72 17.95 10.41
CA ILE A 568 -19.47 18.64 10.07
C ILE A 568 -18.86 19.36 11.29
N LYS A 569 -19.70 19.92 12.18
CA LYS A 569 -19.24 20.61 13.42
C LYS A 569 -18.74 19.66 14.50
N GLU A 570 -19.31 18.46 14.59
CA GLU A 570 -18.91 17.43 15.56
C GLU A 570 -17.77 16.52 15.05
N SER A 571 -17.46 16.57 13.76
CA SER A 571 -16.46 15.71 13.11
C SER A 571 -15.02 16.21 13.32
N ASP A 572 -14.10 15.25 13.51
CA ASP A 572 -12.66 15.52 13.48
C ASP A 572 -12.16 15.85 12.06
N GLU A 573 -10.89 16.22 11.91
CA GLU A 573 -10.36 16.58 10.59
C GLU A 573 -10.35 15.41 9.61
N LYS A 574 -10.01 14.21 10.06
CA LYS A 574 -9.95 13.01 9.20
C LYS A 574 -11.32 12.69 8.60
N THR A 575 -12.38 12.79 9.42
CA THR A 575 -13.77 12.59 8.97
C THR A 575 -14.20 13.68 7.99
N ARG A 576 -13.80 14.95 8.20
CA ARG A 576 -14.09 16.04 7.26
C ARG A 576 -13.35 15.89 5.92
N CYS A 577 -12.09 15.45 5.94
CA CYS A 577 -11.33 15.06 4.74
C CYS A 577 -12.01 13.92 3.98
N ALA A 578 -12.46 12.88 4.69
CA ALA A 578 -13.18 11.76 4.09
C ALA A 578 -14.51 12.20 3.47
N LEU A 579 -15.28 13.07 4.14
CA LEU A 579 -16.53 13.64 3.61
C LEU A 579 -16.29 14.47 2.34
N LEU A 580 -15.27 15.33 2.32
CA LEU A 580 -14.91 16.10 1.13
C LEU A 580 -14.52 15.17 -0.03
N ARG A 581 -13.72 14.13 0.24
CA ARG A 581 -13.27 13.15 -0.76
C ARG A 581 -14.45 12.34 -1.30
N PHE A 582 -15.36 11.90 -0.44
CA PHE A 582 -16.61 11.23 -0.83
C PHE A 582 -17.45 12.10 -1.77
N CYS A 583 -17.65 13.38 -1.44
CA CYS A 583 -18.49 14.28 -2.24
C CYS A 583 -17.85 14.77 -3.54
N THR A 584 -16.52 14.76 -3.67
CA THR A 584 -15.82 15.50 -4.75
C THR A 584 -14.61 14.81 -5.38
N GLY A 585 -14.10 13.72 -4.80
CA GLY A 585 -12.78 13.15 -5.06
C GLY A 585 -11.62 13.90 -4.36
N SER A 586 -11.83 15.13 -3.86
CA SER A 586 -10.79 15.92 -3.20
C SER A 586 -10.94 15.86 -1.69
N ASN A 587 -9.87 15.57 -0.94
CA ASN A 587 -9.82 15.72 0.52
C ASN A 587 -9.66 17.19 0.99
N LEU A 588 -9.71 18.17 0.08
CA LEU A 588 -9.53 19.61 0.35
C LEU A 588 -10.84 20.38 0.21
N ALA A 589 -10.96 21.52 0.90
CA ALA A 589 -12.14 22.40 0.84
C ALA A 589 -12.16 23.30 -0.43
N ASN A 590 -11.84 22.73 -1.60
CA ASN A 590 -11.64 23.47 -2.85
C ASN A 590 -12.84 23.50 -3.80
N GLN A 591 -13.96 22.88 -3.45
CA GLN A 591 -15.13 22.72 -4.32
C GLN A 591 -16.43 23.15 -3.64
N LYS A 592 -17.41 23.57 -4.45
CA LYS A 592 -18.81 23.71 -4.04
C LYS A 592 -19.53 22.39 -4.25
N ILE A 593 -20.40 22.04 -3.32
CA ILE A 593 -21.14 20.78 -3.26
C ILE A 593 -22.62 21.12 -3.12
N ASN A 594 -23.41 20.76 -4.12
CA ASN A 594 -24.86 20.83 -4.05
C ASN A 594 -25.41 19.70 -3.18
N VAL A 595 -26.40 20.01 -2.34
CA VAL A 595 -27.13 19.04 -1.54
C VAL A 595 -28.55 18.93 -2.05
N ASP A 596 -28.89 17.74 -2.55
CA ASP A 596 -30.26 17.34 -2.89
C ASP A 596 -30.74 16.23 -1.94
N PHE A 597 -32.01 15.89 -2.04
CA PHE A 597 -32.68 15.01 -1.09
C PHE A 597 -33.51 13.95 -1.80
N ILE A 598 -33.38 12.71 -1.34
CA ILE A 598 -34.00 11.53 -1.98
C ILE A 598 -34.96 10.81 -1.03
N GLU A 599 -35.97 10.19 -1.61
CA GLU A 599 -36.86 9.27 -0.91
C GLU A 599 -36.23 7.86 -0.94
N SER A 600 -35.47 7.51 0.08
CA SER A 600 -34.96 6.16 0.30
C SER A 600 -35.05 5.79 1.78
N ASP A 601 -35.36 4.53 2.09
CA ASP A 601 -35.59 4.04 3.44
C ASP A 601 -35.07 2.60 3.62
N GLY A 602 -35.25 2.04 4.83
CA GLY A 602 -34.82 0.69 5.17
C GLY A 602 -33.33 0.44 4.87
N PHE A 603 -33.03 -0.70 4.25
CA PHE A 603 -31.68 -1.06 3.83
C PHE A 603 -31.16 -0.30 2.60
N ALA A 604 -32.03 0.40 1.86
CA ALA A 604 -31.64 1.23 0.72
C ALA A 604 -31.28 2.68 1.13
N ARG A 605 -31.46 3.03 2.42
CA ARG A 605 -31.08 4.33 2.96
C ARG A 605 -29.55 4.45 3.05
N VAL A 606 -28.98 5.25 2.16
CA VAL A 606 -27.56 5.63 2.20
C VAL A 606 -27.38 7.03 1.60
N PRO A 607 -26.48 7.88 2.10
CA PRO A 607 -26.03 9.07 1.39
C PRO A 607 -25.33 8.67 0.08
N ILE A 608 -25.69 9.32 -1.03
CA ILE A 608 -25.09 9.05 -2.36
C ILE A 608 -24.33 10.29 -2.82
N ALA A 609 -23.12 10.11 -3.36
CA ALA A 609 -22.31 11.21 -3.87
C ALA A 609 -21.94 10.99 -5.34
N HIS A 610 -22.10 12.05 -6.13
CA HIS A 610 -21.69 12.10 -7.53
C HIS A 610 -20.50 13.06 -7.64
N THR A 611 -19.27 12.53 -7.60
CA THR A 611 -18.04 13.33 -7.48
C THR A 611 -17.78 14.25 -8.67
N CYS A 612 -18.17 13.85 -9.88
CA CYS A 612 -18.10 14.67 -11.09
C CYS A 612 -19.07 15.86 -11.02
N ASN A 613 -20.33 15.61 -10.66
CA ASN A 613 -21.39 16.62 -10.57
C ASN A 613 -21.37 17.43 -9.25
N LYS A 614 -20.50 17.06 -8.30
CA LYS A 614 -20.35 17.67 -6.96
C LYS A 614 -21.70 17.73 -6.24
N LEU A 615 -22.43 16.62 -6.29
CA LEU A 615 -23.77 16.47 -5.75
C LEU A 615 -23.77 15.44 -4.63
N LEU A 616 -24.28 15.82 -3.46
CA LEU A 616 -24.55 14.93 -2.33
C LEU A 616 -26.08 14.78 -2.21
N GLN A 617 -26.57 13.56 -2.37
CA GLN A 617 -27.97 13.21 -2.15
C GLN A 617 -28.15 12.65 -0.74
N LEU A 618 -29.02 13.27 0.06
CA LEU A 618 -29.33 12.84 1.41
C LEU A 618 -30.73 12.21 1.50
N PRO A 619 -30.86 10.98 2.03
CA PRO A 619 -32.16 10.41 2.37
C PRO A 619 -32.97 11.29 3.32
N LYS A 620 -34.26 11.49 3.04
CA LYS A 620 -35.17 12.25 3.92
C LYS A 620 -35.68 11.47 5.14
N SER A 621 -35.44 10.16 5.17
CA SER A 621 -36.04 9.22 6.12
C SER A 621 -35.28 9.07 7.45
N TYR A 622 -34.22 9.84 7.70
CA TYR A 622 -33.53 9.84 8.99
C TYR A 622 -34.41 10.44 10.09
N LYS A 623 -34.72 9.64 11.10
CA LYS A 623 -35.59 10.04 12.23
C LYS A 623 -34.80 10.80 13.29
N SER A 624 -33.48 10.63 13.33
CA SER A 624 -32.61 11.31 14.30
C SER A 624 -31.22 11.61 13.76
N PHE A 625 -30.57 12.60 14.36
CA PHE A 625 -29.16 12.90 14.09
C PHE A 625 -28.21 11.76 14.49
N VAL A 626 -28.57 10.93 15.47
CA VAL A 626 -27.73 9.80 15.91
C VAL A 626 -27.68 8.72 14.84
N GLU A 627 -28.82 8.40 14.23
CA GLU A 627 -28.99 7.49 13.11
C GLU A 627 -28.19 8.00 11.88
N PHE A 628 -28.40 9.27 11.50
CA PHE A 628 -27.64 9.95 10.44
C PHE A 628 -26.13 9.85 10.65
N ARG A 629 -25.63 10.24 11.82
CA ARG A 629 -24.19 10.22 12.15
C ARG A 629 -23.61 8.81 12.13
N SER A 630 -24.37 7.81 12.61
CA SER A 630 -23.91 6.42 12.65
C SER A 630 -23.74 5.83 11.24
N GLU A 631 -24.73 6.02 10.37
CA GLU A 631 -24.70 5.51 9.00
C GLU A 631 -23.68 6.25 8.13
N PHE A 632 -23.58 7.58 8.25
CA PHE A 632 -22.57 8.34 7.50
C PHE A 632 -21.13 7.99 7.95
N ASN A 633 -20.89 7.78 9.24
CA ASN A 633 -19.59 7.29 9.72
C ASN A 633 -19.28 5.90 9.14
N ALA A 634 -20.23 4.96 9.16
CA ALA A 634 -20.04 3.63 8.59
C ALA A 634 -19.70 3.68 7.08
N LEU A 635 -20.36 4.57 6.34
CA LEU A 635 -20.07 4.83 4.93
C LEU A 635 -18.66 5.41 4.72
N LEU A 636 -18.27 6.47 5.44
CA LEU A 636 -16.96 7.10 5.24
C LEU A 636 -15.79 6.21 5.69
N ILE A 637 -16.00 5.33 6.68
CA ILE A 637 -14.99 4.38 7.15
C ILE A 637 -14.73 3.25 6.14
N SER A 638 -15.66 2.93 5.22
CA SER A 638 -15.49 1.82 4.28
C SER A 638 -14.28 2.00 3.35
N GLY A 639 -13.89 3.25 3.06
CA GLY A 639 -12.74 3.61 2.21
C GLY A 639 -12.87 3.19 0.74
N VAL A 640 -13.95 2.51 0.36
CA VAL A 640 -14.28 2.09 -1.00
C VAL A 640 -15.73 2.48 -1.22
N TRP A 641 -15.92 3.52 -2.03
CA TRP A 641 -17.22 4.06 -2.38
C TRP A 641 -17.51 3.74 -3.83
N VAL A 642 -18.70 3.21 -4.12
CA VAL A 642 -19.19 3.13 -5.49
C VAL A 642 -19.59 4.56 -5.86
N MET A 643 -18.75 5.22 -6.65
CA MET A 643 -18.99 6.57 -7.14
C MET A 643 -19.97 6.47 -8.30
N ASP A 644 -21.27 6.56 -8.01
CA ASP A 644 -22.29 6.51 -9.06
C ASP A 644 -22.19 7.73 -9.99
N ILE A 645 -22.06 7.47 -11.28
CA ILE A 645 -22.20 8.48 -12.33
C ILE A 645 -23.64 8.46 -12.86
N ILE A 646 -24.19 9.66 -13.02
CA ILE A 646 -25.38 9.98 -13.83
C ILE A 646 -24.92 10.93 -14.92
#